data_AF-A0A2S7WBJ2-F1
#
_entry.id   AF-A0A2S7WBJ2-F1
#
_cell.length_a   1.000
_cell.length_b   1.000
_cell.length_c   1.000
_cell.angle_alpha   90.00
_cell.angle_beta   90.00
_cell.angle_gamma   90.00
#
_symmetry.space_group_name_H-M   'P 1'
#
loop_
_entity.id
_entity.type
_entity.pdbx_description
1 polymer ?
#
loop_
_entity_poly.entity_id
_entity_poly.type
_entity_poly.pdbx_seq_one_letter_code
_entity_poly.pdbx_strand_id
1 'polypeptide(L)'
;MKKENFLQIAIAFLLTLTLSYGLKAQNTGDIAFTAFNFDDKDDFSIVVLVDISPNTTIYFTDNNWSGTSFPNSTEGTLEWSSGNETIKVGTIVVFSSVTVDETRTVSIGSITEPDSGFNLSEAGDTLLAYLGSNEDTPTTFLTGLKNSTLSVNELDGTGLTAGANFLEFNITSSPNAGFFNSSRSDKLSYNLYLPEIIDKTKWVSQTSNGQTVLPFSQEAFTINTTNWTGNISTDWNEAGNWDNGIPTSDSNVFITNVTNDPIITGSFNTGNITLQTGASLVINGAIVNKGITTINNDATLVTSSGDLNGIVTYKRTLDFKVALAEGWYLVSSPIVGENMISMRTNNSFLVSPNDNTKIGFATYDDSQATTKWNYFSTSSADALVTGQGYSAKLSAAGNISFTGTINTTNVSVGVVLGGTYNYNLIGNPFTSYLNTVDFLNDNSNDLTTKDIWVWNQTTNNYDVRNLSTTIVLAPTQGFFVRANKATNLTIAESYQTSTGDAFQKTSKTEISLNMNDGSNNRFAKIYYLANATTGFDNGYDGETFGGVTNSLDVFTHLVANSEGKKYQVQSLPNSDFENMVIPVGVKAAAGKEITFSLEAMNIPDGINVYLEDKIANTVTLLSEANATYKVTLTDALDGIGRFYLHTKSSSVLGIENIVLNNVSIYSVDASTLRIAGLSEGKASVKIYSILGKQVFETSFNATAVKDMQLPKLASGIYVVQLATEKGTLNKKITLE
;
A
#
# COMPACT_ATOMS: atom_id res chain seq x y z
N MET A 1 61.56 -36.92 -31.71
CA MET A 1 62.04 -36.07 -30.60
C MET A 1 63.11 -36.85 -29.83
N LYS A 2 64.30 -36.25 -29.64
CA LYS A 2 65.43 -36.88 -28.93
C LYS A 2 65.05 -37.11 -27.46
N LYS A 3 65.49 -38.24 -26.89
CA LYS A 3 65.24 -38.65 -25.49
C LYS A 3 65.56 -37.57 -24.45
N GLU A 4 66.44 -36.62 -24.77
CA GLU A 4 66.80 -35.51 -23.88
C GLU A 4 65.70 -34.45 -23.69
N ASN A 5 64.77 -34.31 -24.65
CA ASN A 5 63.65 -33.36 -24.51
C ASN A 5 62.49 -33.93 -23.67
N PHE A 6 62.42 -35.25 -23.48
CA PHE A 6 61.33 -35.86 -22.71
C PHE A 6 61.53 -35.67 -21.20
N LEU A 7 62.77 -35.64 -20.73
CA LEU A 7 63.07 -35.40 -19.31
C LEU A 7 62.90 -33.92 -18.94
N GLN A 8 63.25 -32.98 -19.84
CA GLN A 8 62.99 -31.56 -19.63
C GLN A 8 61.50 -31.20 -19.71
N ILE A 9 60.74 -31.83 -20.62
CA ILE A 9 59.29 -31.66 -20.67
C ILE A 9 58.61 -32.33 -19.47
N ALA A 10 59.07 -33.50 -19.02
CA ALA A 10 58.53 -34.15 -17.82
C ALA A 10 58.84 -33.39 -16.53
N ILE A 11 60.03 -32.79 -16.39
CA ILE A 11 60.38 -31.94 -15.23
C ILE A 11 59.62 -30.60 -15.30
N ALA A 12 59.42 -30.02 -16.49
CA ALA A 12 58.57 -28.85 -16.65
C ALA A 12 57.10 -29.16 -16.36
N PHE A 13 56.58 -30.31 -16.77
CA PHE A 13 55.21 -30.74 -16.46
C PHE A 13 55.03 -31.07 -14.97
N LEU A 14 56.05 -31.64 -14.31
CA LEU A 14 56.03 -31.94 -12.87
C LEU A 14 56.21 -30.67 -12.01
N LEU A 15 56.93 -29.64 -12.48
CA LEU A 15 57.01 -28.33 -11.84
C LEU A 15 55.77 -27.44 -12.11
N THR A 16 55.04 -27.64 -13.20
CA THR A 16 53.75 -26.96 -13.42
C THR A 16 52.58 -27.68 -12.72
N LEU A 17 52.77 -28.93 -12.26
CA LEU A 17 51.80 -29.66 -11.44
C LEU A 17 52.07 -29.55 -9.93
N THR A 18 53.04 -28.73 -9.52
CA THR A 18 53.02 -28.10 -8.19
C THR A 18 52.32 -26.76 -8.33
N LEU A 19 51.00 -26.78 -8.55
CA LEU A 19 50.19 -25.65 -8.13
C LEU A 19 50.48 -25.51 -6.64
N SER A 20 51.05 -24.38 -6.26
CA SER A 20 51.07 -23.90 -4.91
C SER A 20 49.67 -24.11 -4.35
N TYR A 21 49.49 -25.10 -3.48
CA TYR A 21 48.45 -25.04 -2.46
C TYR A 21 48.85 -23.88 -1.56
N GLY A 22 48.66 -22.66 -2.05
CA GLY A 22 48.62 -21.50 -1.18
C GLY A 22 47.46 -21.77 -0.26
N LEU A 23 47.76 -22.19 0.97
CA LEU A 23 46.83 -22.04 2.08
C LEU A 23 46.34 -20.60 1.99
N LYS A 24 45.05 -20.42 1.65
CA LYS A 24 44.45 -19.09 1.70
C LYS A 24 44.37 -18.72 3.17
N ALA A 25 45.38 -18.00 3.65
CA ALA A 25 45.33 -17.38 4.97
C ALA A 25 44.13 -16.42 5.00
N GLN A 26 43.37 -16.48 6.10
CA GLN A 26 42.27 -15.55 6.34
C GLN A 26 42.82 -14.13 6.50
N ASN A 27 42.04 -13.14 6.09
CA ASN A 27 42.36 -11.72 6.18
C ASN A 27 41.33 -11.00 7.07
N THR A 28 41.63 -9.73 7.38
CA THR A 28 40.70 -8.87 8.10
C THR A 28 39.33 -8.79 7.42
N GLY A 29 38.27 -9.10 8.16
CA GLY A 29 36.89 -9.12 7.71
C GLY A 29 36.42 -10.46 7.13
N ASP A 30 37.26 -11.49 7.07
CA ASP A 30 36.88 -12.81 6.53
C ASP A 30 35.98 -13.62 7.49
N ILE A 31 35.87 -13.20 8.76
CA ILE A 31 34.88 -13.67 9.72
C ILE A 31 34.26 -12.46 10.46
N ALA A 32 33.08 -12.62 11.04
CA ALA A 32 32.45 -11.60 11.88
C ALA A 32 31.63 -12.23 13.02
N PHE A 33 31.53 -11.57 14.17
CA PHE A 33 30.67 -12.04 15.27
C PHE A 33 29.19 -11.85 14.94
N THR A 34 28.36 -12.84 15.27
CA THR A 34 26.91 -12.83 14.98
C THR A 34 26.02 -12.91 16.22
N ALA A 35 26.56 -13.33 17.36
CA ALA A 35 25.90 -13.29 18.66
C ALA A 35 26.94 -13.43 19.78
N PHE A 36 26.58 -12.94 20.96
CA PHE A 36 27.35 -13.12 22.19
C PHE A 36 26.43 -13.16 23.42
N ASN A 37 26.87 -13.85 24.46
CA ASN A 37 26.33 -13.86 25.82
C ASN A 37 27.53 -13.87 26.77
N PHE A 38 27.72 -12.81 27.55
CA PHE A 38 28.83 -12.62 28.50
C PHE A 38 28.34 -12.68 29.96
N ASP A 39 27.28 -13.45 30.21
CA ASP A 39 26.73 -13.70 31.54
C ASP A 39 26.54 -15.21 31.77
N ASP A 40 26.73 -15.63 33.02
CA ASP A 40 26.85 -17.01 33.51
C ASP A 40 28.00 -17.79 32.86
N LYS A 41 27.75 -18.35 31.68
CA LYS A 41 28.74 -19.06 30.87
C LYS A 41 28.85 -18.35 29.55
N ASP A 42 30.05 -17.90 29.20
CA ASP A 42 30.18 -17.12 27.98
C ASP A 42 29.95 -17.99 26.75
N ASP A 43 29.22 -17.43 25.81
CA ASP A 43 28.98 -18.00 24.50
C ASP A 43 29.20 -16.91 23.45
N PHE A 44 29.73 -17.26 22.29
CA PHE A 44 29.69 -16.39 21.12
C PHE A 44 29.52 -17.19 19.84
N SER A 45 29.18 -16.50 18.74
CA SER A 45 29.14 -17.12 17.42
C SER A 45 29.78 -16.22 16.38
N ILE A 46 30.33 -16.85 15.34
CA ILE A 46 30.89 -16.16 14.17
C ILE A 46 30.21 -16.65 12.90
N VAL A 47 30.16 -15.80 11.88
CA VAL A 47 29.94 -16.19 10.49
C VAL A 47 31.26 -16.21 9.73
N VAL A 48 31.41 -17.21 8.87
CA VAL A 48 32.49 -17.31 7.89
C VAL A 48 32.11 -16.52 6.63
N LEU A 49 32.85 -15.48 6.26
CA LEU A 49 32.60 -14.65 5.07
C LEU A 49 33.54 -14.96 3.90
N VAL A 50 34.56 -15.79 4.14
CA VAL A 50 35.42 -16.44 3.14
C VAL A 50 35.74 -17.86 3.62
N ASP A 51 35.75 -18.86 2.72
CA ASP A 51 36.07 -20.26 3.07
C ASP A 51 37.31 -20.36 4.00
N ILE A 52 37.17 -21.05 5.14
CA ILE A 52 38.28 -21.38 6.04
C ILE A 52 38.85 -22.72 5.60
N SER A 53 40.16 -22.73 5.31
CA SER A 53 40.86 -23.94 4.91
C SER A 53 40.91 -24.97 6.05
N PRO A 54 41.03 -26.27 5.74
CA PRO A 54 41.28 -27.29 6.76
C PRO A 54 42.50 -26.97 7.61
N ASN A 55 42.46 -27.34 8.88
CA ASN A 55 43.51 -27.19 9.89
C ASN A 55 43.98 -25.74 10.05
N THR A 56 43.05 -24.79 9.95
CA THR A 56 43.31 -23.39 10.27
C THR A 56 43.15 -23.19 11.78
N THR A 57 44.15 -22.58 12.41
CA THR A 57 44.07 -22.15 13.81
C THR A 57 43.72 -20.68 13.88
N ILE A 58 42.68 -20.32 14.63
CA ILE A 58 42.28 -18.95 14.94
C ILE A 58 42.24 -18.80 16.45
N TYR A 59 42.81 -17.71 16.94
CA TYR A 59 42.84 -17.37 18.35
C TYR A 59 41.75 -16.36 18.69
N PHE A 60 41.11 -16.52 19.84
CA PHE A 60 40.17 -15.55 20.42
C PHE A 60 40.65 -15.14 21.80
N THR A 61 40.82 -13.85 22.07
CA THR A 61 41.30 -13.37 23.37
C THR A 61 40.39 -12.27 23.91
N ASP A 62 40.25 -12.24 25.23
CA ASP A 62 39.68 -11.14 26.03
C ASP A 62 40.75 -10.11 26.45
N ASN A 63 42.02 -10.36 26.12
CA ASN A 63 43.13 -9.47 26.42
C ASN A 63 43.11 -8.23 25.53
N ASN A 64 42.83 -7.07 26.13
CA ASN A 64 42.74 -5.81 25.40
C ASN A 64 44.09 -5.43 24.75
N TRP A 65 44.06 -5.11 23.46
CA TRP A 65 45.25 -4.73 22.71
C TRP A 65 45.79 -3.35 23.12
N SER A 66 47.10 -3.27 23.39
CA SER A 66 47.77 -2.01 23.80
C SER A 66 48.20 -1.11 22.64
N GLY A 67 47.97 -1.53 21.39
CA GLY A 67 48.54 -0.94 20.18
C GLY A 67 49.79 -1.68 19.67
N THR A 68 50.44 -2.51 20.50
CA THR A 68 51.65 -3.27 20.10
C THR A 68 51.74 -4.69 20.66
N SER A 69 51.07 -5.00 21.77
CA SER A 69 51.04 -6.33 22.37
C SER A 69 49.80 -6.52 23.25
N PHE A 70 49.54 -7.75 23.68
CA PHE A 70 48.61 -8.07 24.75
C PHE A 70 49.29 -7.85 26.12
N PRO A 71 48.87 -6.85 26.92
CA PRO A 71 49.60 -6.44 28.12
C PRO A 71 49.20 -7.20 29.39
N ASN A 72 48.02 -7.82 29.43
CA ASN A 72 47.49 -8.39 30.67
C ASN A 72 47.75 -9.90 30.77
N SER A 73 48.73 -10.31 31.58
CA SER A 73 49.07 -11.73 31.77
C SER A 73 48.03 -12.56 32.55
N THR A 74 46.91 -11.96 32.98
CA THR A 74 45.83 -12.68 33.69
C THR A 74 44.60 -12.94 32.84
N GLU A 75 44.52 -12.35 31.65
CA GLU A 75 43.48 -12.66 30.64
C GLU A 75 43.92 -13.88 29.84
N GLY A 76 42.99 -14.51 29.12
CA GLY A 76 43.24 -15.75 28.40
C GLY A 76 43.07 -15.66 26.89
N THR A 77 43.32 -16.78 26.23
CA THR A 77 43.20 -16.95 24.79
C THR A 77 42.64 -18.33 24.49
N LEU A 78 41.56 -18.37 23.75
CA LEU A 78 41.04 -19.59 23.15
C LEU A 78 41.80 -19.89 21.85
N GLU A 79 42.27 -21.11 21.70
CA GLU A 79 42.77 -21.65 20.43
C GLU A 79 41.69 -22.50 19.78
N TRP A 80 41.18 -22.07 18.62
CA TRP A 80 40.22 -22.84 17.82
C TRP A 80 40.89 -23.43 16.58
N SER A 81 40.77 -24.75 16.43
CA SER A 81 41.14 -25.49 15.22
C SER A 81 39.90 -25.76 14.37
N SER A 82 39.93 -25.36 13.10
CA SER A 82 38.82 -25.53 12.15
C SER A 82 38.52 -27.00 11.79
N GLY A 83 39.39 -27.94 12.18
CA GLY A 83 39.25 -29.36 11.86
C GLY A 83 39.78 -29.72 10.46
N ASN A 84 39.50 -30.94 9.99
CA ASN A 84 40.09 -31.51 8.78
C ASN A 84 39.33 -31.20 7.47
N GLU A 85 38.20 -30.51 7.56
CA GLU A 85 37.37 -30.13 6.41
C GLU A 85 37.38 -28.61 6.17
N THR A 86 37.06 -28.20 4.95
CA THR A 86 36.90 -26.78 4.65
C THR A 86 35.59 -26.28 5.25
N ILE A 87 35.63 -25.23 6.07
CA ILE A 87 34.41 -24.56 6.54
C ILE A 87 33.99 -23.57 5.46
N LYS A 88 32.82 -23.81 4.87
CA LYS A 88 32.33 -23.00 3.76
C LYS A 88 31.86 -21.62 4.22
N VAL A 89 32.08 -20.64 3.36
CA VAL A 89 31.49 -19.32 3.49
C VAL A 89 29.97 -19.41 3.73
N GLY A 90 29.47 -18.53 4.59
CA GLY A 90 28.11 -18.50 5.10
C GLY A 90 27.89 -19.28 6.39
N THR A 91 28.79 -20.21 6.72
CA THR A 91 28.62 -21.07 7.91
C THR A 91 28.70 -20.27 9.19
N ILE A 92 27.79 -20.57 10.13
CA ILE A 92 27.87 -20.10 11.51
C ILE A 92 28.58 -21.13 12.38
N VAL A 93 29.59 -20.69 13.13
CA VAL A 93 30.27 -21.48 14.14
C VAL A 93 29.89 -20.93 15.51
N VAL A 94 29.39 -21.80 16.38
CA VAL A 94 28.93 -21.46 17.74
C VAL A 94 29.93 -21.99 18.74
N PHE A 95 30.39 -21.12 19.62
CA PHE A 95 31.28 -21.40 20.73
C PHE A 95 30.49 -21.30 22.02
N SER A 96 30.49 -22.36 22.81
CA SER A 96 29.62 -22.46 23.97
C SER A 96 30.34 -22.80 25.25
N SER A 97 29.91 -22.16 26.34
CA SER A 97 30.49 -22.31 27.68
C SER A 97 32.01 -22.12 27.71
N VAL A 98 32.49 -21.05 27.07
CA VAL A 98 33.91 -20.86 26.82
C VAL A 98 34.73 -20.45 28.05
N THR A 99 34.11 -20.09 29.16
CA THR A 99 34.82 -19.77 30.42
C THR A 99 35.18 -20.98 31.28
N VAL A 100 34.65 -22.17 30.95
CA VAL A 100 34.81 -23.37 31.78
C VAL A 100 35.41 -24.49 30.95
N ASP A 101 36.69 -24.81 31.21
CA ASP A 101 37.46 -25.84 30.50
C ASP A 101 36.73 -27.16 30.30
N GLU A 102 36.08 -27.67 31.35
CA GLU A 102 35.41 -28.98 31.33
C GLU A 102 34.15 -29.01 30.46
N THR A 103 33.59 -27.84 30.12
CA THR A 103 32.31 -27.72 29.39
C THR A 103 32.40 -26.92 28.09
N ARG A 104 33.58 -26.40 27.75
CA ARG A 104 33.80 -25.63 26.53
C ARG A 104 33.56 -26.49 25.29
N THR A 105 32.76 -25.97 24.36
CA THR A 105 32.45 -26.65 23.10
C THR A 105 32.45 -25.69 21.93
N VAL A 106 32.62 -26.23 20.72
CA VAL A 106 32.46 -25.51 19.47
C VAL A 106 31.67 -26.39 18.49
N SER A 107 30.78 -25.79 17.68
CA SER A 107 29.92 -26.55 16.76
C SER A 107 30.68 -27.20 15.60
N ILE A 108 31.85 -26.65 15.23
CA ILE A 108 32.73 -27.18 14.18
C ILE A 108 34.18 -27.10 14.66
N GLY A 109 34.91 -28.21 14.55
CA GLY A 109 36.31 -28.29 14.94
C GLY A 109 36.51 -28.58 16.43
N SER A 110 37.60 -28.08 16.99
CA SER A 110 37.95 -28.25 18.41
C SER A 110 38.50 -26.96 19.00
N ILE A 111 38.28 -26.75 20.29
CA ILE A 111 38.70 -25.55 21.00
C ILE A 111 39.40 -25.91 22.30
N THR A 112 40.46 -25.17 22.63
CA THR A 112 41.26 -25.31 23.85
C THR A 112 41.63 -23.93 24.40
N GLU A 113 42.13 -23.86 25.64
CA GLU A 113 42.89 -22.70 26.17
C GLU A 113 44.35 -23.12 26.26
N PRO A 114 45.26 -22.61 25.42
CA PRO A 114 46.70 -22.81 25.62
C PRO A 114 47.22 -22.14 26.90
N ASP A 115 46.58 -21.05 27.32
CA ASP A 115 46.86 -20.32 28.55
C ASP A 115 45.74 -20.51 29.59
N SER A 116 45.56 -19.54 30.49
CA SER A 116 44.50 -19.57 31.49
C SER A 116 44.01 -18.16 31.78
N GLY A 117 42.69 -17.98 31.90
CA GLY A 117 42.09 -16.74 32.37
C GLY A 117 40.97 -16.20 31.48
N PHE A 118 40.62 -16.89 30.39
CA PHE A 118 39.62 -16.40 29.44
C PHE A 118 38.25 -16.25 30.11
N ASN A 119 37.80 -15.01 30.24
CA ASN A 119 36.56 -14.64 30.89
C ASN A 119 36.06 -13.26 30.44
N LEU A 120 34.97 -13.21 29.68
CA LEU A 120 34.44 -11.97 29.14
C LEU A 120 33.54 -11.29 30.17
N SER A 121 33.88 -10.06 30.56
CA SER A 121 33.02 -9.27 31.42
C SER A 121 31.76 -8.76 30.71
N GLU A 122 30.68 -8.63 31.47
CA GLU A 122 29.40 -8.05 31.03
C GLU A 122 29.55 -6.63 30.45
N ALA A 123 30.64 -5.91 30.77
CA ALA A 123 31.02 -4.66 30.12
C ALA A 123 32.51 -4.36 30.33
N GLY A 124 33.25 -4.16 29.23
CA GLY A 124 34.60 -3.61 29.26
C GLY A 124 35.59 -4.36 28.37
N ASP A 125 35.43 -5.67 28.25
CA ASP A 125 36.36 -6.50 27.50
C ASP A 125 36.12 -6.46 26.00
N THR A 126 37.22 -6.61 25.28
CA THR A 126 37.24 -6.70 23.84
C THR A 126 37.61 -8.13 23.46
N LEU A 127 36.68 -8.80 22.78
CA LEU A 127 36.91 -10.10 22.17
C LEU A 127 37.54 -9.90 20.80
N LEU A 128 38.81 -10.27 20.65
CA LEU A 128 39.56 -10.17 19.39
C LEU A 128 39.76 -11.55 18.77
N ALA A 129 39.54 -11.66 17.47
CA ALA A 129 39.84 -12.86 16.70
C ALA A 129 41.03 -12.61 15.76
N TYR A 130 42.05 -13.47 15.79
CA TYR A 130 43.27 -13.27 15.00
C TYR A 130 43.96 -14.57 14.60
N LEU A 131 44.80 -14.48 13.57
CA LEU A 131 45.80 -15.49 13.22
C LEU A 131 47.13 -15.14 13.90
N GLY A 132 47.84 -16.13 14.41
CA GLY A 132 49.14 -15.94 15.05
C GLY A 132 50.03 -17.16 14.89
N SER A 133 51.33 -17.01 15.16
CA SER A 133 52.22 -18.17 15.33
C SER A 133 51.99 -18.88 16.67
N ASN A 134 51.42 -18.15 17.63
CA ASN A 134 50.95 -18.58 18.94
C ASN A 134 49.98 -17.50 19.49
N GLU A 135 49.47 -17.71 20.70
CA GLU A 135 48.54 -16.84 21.43
C GLU A 135 49.10 -15.43 21.72
N ASP A 136 50.41 -15.25 21.82
CA ASP A 136 51.02 -13.94 22.14
C ASP A 136 51.45 -13.14 20.91
N THR A 137 51.46 -13.75 19.71
CA THR A 137 52.08 -13.18 18.51
C THR A 137 51.08 -13.08 17.35
N PRO A 138 50.14 -12.12 17.41
CA PRO A 138 49.18 -11.92 16.33
C PRO A 138 49.89 -11.46 15.05
N THR A 139 49.53 -12.10 13.94
CA THR A 139 50.02 -11.78 12.59
C THR A 139 48.96 -11.09 11.74
N THR A 140 47.67 -11.37 11.98
CA THR A 140 46.55 -10.74 11.27
C THR A 140 45.32 -10.78 12.15
N PHE A 141 44.76 -9.61 12.47
CA PHE A 141 43.46 -9.52 13.14
C PHE A 141 42.34 -9.69 12.12
N LEU A 142 41.41 -10.58 12.42
CA LEU A 142 40.31 -10.95 11.55
C LEU A 142 39.07 -10.10 11.82
N THR A 143 38.69 -9.97 13.09
CA THR A 143 37.54 -9.16 13.55
C THR A 143 37.66 -8.93 15.06
N GLY A 144 36.79 -8.08 15.60
CA GLY A 144 36.62 -7.94 17.04
C GLY A 144 35.22 -7.52 17.44
N LEU A 145 34.89 -7.70 18.71
CA LEU A 145 33.67 -7.23 19.34
C LEU A 145 34.03 -6.63 20.69
N LYS A 146 33.54 -5.42 20.98
CA LYS A 146 33.59 -4.84 22.32
C LYS A 146 32.18 -4.56 22.80
N ASN A 147 31.86 -5.07 23.98
CA ASN A 147 30.57 -4.84 24.64
C ASN A 147 30.57 -3.54 25.47
N SER A 148 31.09 -2.47 24.88
CA SER A 148 31.23 -1.14 25.47
C SER A 148 31.75 -0.17 24.40
N THR A 149 32.06 1.06 24.79
CA THR A 149 32.77 2.01 23.94
C THR A 149 34.26 1.71 23.93
N LEU A 150 34.90 1.77 22.76
CA LEU A 150 36.34 1.56 22.61
C LEU A 150 37.15 2.63 23.35
N SER A 151 38.27 2.20 23.92
CA SER A 151 39.28 3.11 24.45
C SER A 151 40.12 3.68 23.32
N VAL A 152 40.74 4.84 23.58
CA VAL A 152 41.68 5.46 22.64
C VAL A 152 42.83 4.49 22.35
N ASN A 153 43.17 4.33 21.06
CA ASN A 153 44.26 3.49 20.53
C ASN A 153 44.10 1.97 20.71
N GLU A 154 42.96 1.49 21.18
CA GLU A 154 42.73 0.07 21.45
C GLU A 154 42.79 -0.82 20.18
N LEU A 155 42.64 -0.24 18.99
CA LEU A 155 42.74 -0.94 17.71
C LEU A 155 43.99 -0.57 16.90
N ASP A 156 44.93 0.20 17.46
CA ASP A 156 46.10 0.69 16.72
C ASP A 156 46.95 -0.47 16.18
N GLY A 157 47.32 -0.41 14.91
CA GLY A 157 48.16 -1.44 14.27
C GLY A 157 47.46 -2.77 13.97
N THR A 158 46.19 -2.95 14.37
CA THR A 158 45.44 -4.20 14.15
C THR A 158 44.88 -4.32 12.72
N GLY A 159 44.66 -3.19 12.03
CA GLY A 159 43.89 -3.13 10.78
C GLY A 159 42.36 -3.16 10.99
N LEU A 160 41.91 -3.23 12.25
CA LEU A 160 40.50 -3.16 12.61
C LEU A 160 40.03 -1.70 12.73
N THR A 161 38.76 -1.47 12.42
CA THR A 161 38.09 -0.17 12.50
C THR A 161 36.64 -0.38 12.92
N ALA A 162 36.25 0.29 14.01
CA ALA A 162 34.88 0.26 14.52
C ALA A 162 33.88 0.68 13.44
N GLY A 163 32.80 -0.09 13.27
CA GLY A 163 31.80 0.19 12.24
C GLY A 163 32.15 -0.34 10.84
N ALA A 164 33.35 -0.91 10.62
CA ALA A 164 33.76 -1.47 9.32
C ALA A 164 34.02 -2.98 9.38
N ASN A 165 34.85 -3.44 10.31
CA ASN A 165 35.24 -4.85 10.49
C ASN A 165 35.41 -5.20 11.98
N PHE A 166 34.88 -4.34 12.86
CA PHE A 166 34.89 -4.48 14.31
C PHE A 166 33.56 -3.96 14.85
N LEU A 167 32.87 -4.77 15.66
CA LEU A 167 31.60 -4.41 16.28
C LEU A 167 31.83 -3.70 17.61
N GLU A 168 31.61 -2.39 17.63
CA GLU A 168 31.47 -1.62 18.87
C GLU A 168 30.01 -1.69 19.34
N PHE A 169 29.72 -2.56 20.30
CA PHE A 169 28.38 -2.81 20.80
C PHE A 169 28.09 -1.98 22.05
N ASN A 170 27.66 -0.73 21.87
CA ASN A 170 27.34 0.23 22.93
C ASN A 170 25.89 0.74 22.83
N ILE A 171 24.94 -0.15 22.51
CA ILE A 171 23.52 0.18 22.31
C ILE A 171 22.84 0.58 23.62
N THR A 172 23.20 -0.06 24.73
CA THR A 172 22.74 0.23 26.09
C THR A 172 23.93 0.19 27.05
N SER A 173 23.79 0.74 28.27
CA SER A 173 24.81 0.56 29.30
C SER A 173 24.75 -0.88 29.82
N SER A 174 25.74 -1.72 29.48
CA SER A 174 25.89 -3.11 29.94
C SER A 174 24.84 -4.11 29.43
N PRO A 175 24.74 -4.39 28.12
CA PRO A 175 23.95 -5.50 27.65
C PRO A 175 24.71 -6.81 27.90
N ASN A 176 24.16 -7.72 28.70
CA ASN A 176 24.76 -9.03 28.98
C ASN A 176 24.85 -9.92 27.72
N ALA A 177 23.97 -9.69 26.74
CA ALA A 177 23.97 -10.44 25.49
C ALA A 177 23.47 -9.62 24.29
N GLY A 178 23.78 -10.09 23.09
CA GLY A 178 23.25 -9.53 21.85
C GLY A 178 23.36 -10.48 20.68
N PHE A 179 22.50 -10.29 19.67
CA PHE A 179 22.56 -11.04 18.42
C PHE A 179 22.17 -10.20 17.21
N PHE A 180 22.79 -10.52 16.07
CA PHE A 180 22.45 -9.95 14.77
C PHE A 180 21.03 -10.38 14.36
N ASN A 181 20.15 -9.41 14.15
CA ASN A 181 18.73 -9.61 13.89
C ASN A 181 18.30 -8.98 12.56
N SER A 182 19.03 -9.31 11.50
CA SER A 182 18.66 -8.97 10.13
C SER A 182 18.78 -10.19 9.21
N SER A 183 18.46 -10.00 7.95
CA SER A 183 18.47 -11.09 6.97
C SER A 183 19.87 -11.66 6.78
N ARG A 184 19.96 -13.00 6.69
CA ARG A 184 21.18 -13.75 6.35
C ARG A 184 21.21 -14.17 4.87
N SER A 185 20.25 -13.71 4.06
CA SER A 185 20.01 -14.21 2.69
C SER A 185 19.74 -13.10 1.66
N ASP A 186 19.96 -11.82 2.00
CA ASP A 186 19.59 -10.67 1.14
C ASP A 186 20.75 -10.05 0.34
N LYS A 187 21.93 -10.68 0.29
CA LYS A 187 23.10 -10.15 -0.42
C LYS A 187 23.50 -11.01 -1.61
N LEU A 188 24.11 -10.36 -2.61
CA LEU A 188 24.59 -11.01 -3.84
C LEU A 188 26.01 -11.59 -3.70
N SER A 189 26.71 -11.25 -2.61
CA SER A 189 28.03 -11.77 -2.27
C SER A 189 28.25 -11.68 -0.77
N TYR A 190 29.01 -12.62 -0.21
CA TYR A 190 29.18 -12.73 1.24
C TYR A 190 29.87 -11.53 1.89
N ASN A 191 30.81 -10.89 1.20
CA ASN A 191 31.49 -9.69 1.69
C ASN A 191 30.54 -8.50 1.92
N LEU A 192 29.34 -8.48 1.33
CA LEU A 192 28.35 -7.44 1.55
C LEU A 192 27.58 -7.61 2.87
N TYR A 193 27.72 -8.74 3.56
CA TYR A 193 27.14 -8.91 4.90
C TYR A 193 27.97 -8.23 6.00
N LEU A 194 29.29 -8.09 5.83
CA LEU A 194 30.14 -7.50 6.87
C LEU A 194 29.67 -6.12 7.35
N PRO A 195 29.43 -5.12 6.47
CA PRO A 195 28.94 -3.81 6.94
C PRO A 195 27.56 -3.88 7.62
N GLU A 196 26.74 -4.88 7.32
CA GLU A 196 25.44 -5.07 7.96
C GLU A 196 25.58 -5.68 9.35
N ILE A 197 26.45 -6.68 9.48
CA ILE A 197 26.74 -7.36 10.75
C ILE A 197 27.42 -6.40 11.73
N ILE A 198 28.29 -5.51 11.25
CA ILE A 198 28.99 -4.54 12.09
C ILE A 198 28.11 -3.32 12.44
N ASP A 199 26.97 -3.13 11.76
CA ASP A 199 25.98 -2.11 12.11
C ASP A 199 25.18 -2.54 13.35
N LYS A 200 25.56 -2.00 14.50
CA LYS A 200 24.88 -2.22 15.79
C LYS A 200 23.38 -1.92 15.76
N THR A 201 22.87 -1.09 14.86
CA THR A 201 21.42 -0.82 14.76
C THR A 201 20.63 -2.03 14.27
N LYS A 202 21.29 -3.04 13.69
CA LYS A 202 20.71 -4.30 13.20
C LYS A 202 20.78 -5.43 14.23
N TRP A 203 21.16 -5.12 15.46
CA TRP A 203 21.27 -6.08 16.55
C TRP A 203 20.19 -5.85 17.59
N VAL A 204 19.82 -6.93 18.28
CA VAL A 204 18.99 -6.89 19.47
C VAL A 204 19.89 -7.09 20.69
N SER A 205 19.81 -6.17 21.65
CA SER A 205 20.47 -6.28 22.95
C SER A 205 19.55 -6.89 24.01
N GLN A 206 20.12 -7.64 24.96
CA GLN A 206 19.43 -8.11 26.16
C GLN A 206 20.23 -7.68 27.40
N THR A 207 19.55 -7.10 28.39
CA THR A 207 20.14 -6.61 29.66
C THR A 207 19.76 -7.49 30.86
N SER A 208 19.10 -8.61 30.63
CA SER A 208 18.83 -9.64 31.65
C SER A 208 19.94 -10.69 31.60
N ASN A 209 19.72 -11.92 32.04
CA ASN A 209 20.79 -12.90 32.19
C ASN A 209 21.29 -13.57 30.90
N GLY A 210 21.03 -12.97 29.73
CA GLY A 210 21.40 -13.48 28.40
C GLY A 210 20.78 -14.83 27.99
N GLN A 211 20.17 -15.58 28.88
CA GLN A 211 19.74 -16.96 28.64
C GLN A 211 18.68 -17.10 27.54
N THR A 212 17.93 -16.03 27.26
CA THR A 212 16.88 -16.00 26.22
C THR A 212 17.42 -15.94 24.79
N VAL A 213 18.70 -15.60 24.58
CA VAL A 213 19.33 -15.61 23.26
C VAL A 213 19.93 -16.97 22.89
N LEU A 214 19.96 -17.90 23.84
CA LEU A 214 20.50 -19.25 23.67
C LEU A 214 19.38 -20.27 23.37
N PRO A 215 19.66 -21.31 22.54
CA PRO A 215 20.89 -21.49 21.78
C PRO A 215 20.99 -20.50 20.62
N PHE A 216 22.21 -20.09 20.27
CA PHE A 216 22.40 -19.23 19.09
C PHE A 216 21.96 -19.92 17.80
N SER A 217 21.36 -19.14 16.90
CA SER A 217 20.96 -19.62 15.58
C SER A 217 22.19 -20.02 14.74
N GLN A 218 22.23 -21.29 14.33
CA GLN A 218 23.21 -21.84 13.38
C GLN A 218 22.79 -21.67 11.91
N GLU A 219 21.75 -20.87 11.63
CA GLU A 219 21.29 -20.63 10.27
C GLU A 219 22.37 -19.93 9.43
N ALA A 220 22.75 -20.54 8.31
CA ALA A 220 23.84 -20.05 7.48
C ALA A 220 23.45 -18.77 6.74
N PHE A 221 24.46 -17.94 6.48
CA PHE A 221 24.35 -16.90 5.47
C PHE A 221 24.42 -17.51 4.08
N THR A 222 23.77 -16.87 3.12
CA THR A 222 23.58 -17.45 1.79
C THR A 222 23.42 -16.37 0.73
N ILE A 223 23.91 -16.68 -0.46
CA ILE A 223 23.69 -15.88 -1.68
C ILE A 223 22.79 -16.63 -2.69
N ASN A 224 22.23 -17.77 -2.27
CA ASN A 224 21.44 -18.64 -3.12
C ASN A 224 20.15 -17.94 -3.55
N THR A 225 20.12 -17.44 -4.77
CA THR A 225 18.96 -16.76 -5.33
C THR A 225 18.18 -17.74 -6.20
N THR A 226 16.86 -17.76 -6.07
CA THR A 226 15.97 -18.55 -6.93
C THR A 226 14.76 -17.69 -7.34
N ASN A 227 14.51 -17.62 -8.63
CA ASN A 227 13.46 -16.83 -9.23
C ASN A 227 12.32 -17.74 -9.69
N TRP A 228 11.09 -17.36 -9.32
CA TRP A 228 9.89 -17.97 -9.86
C TRP A 228 9.74 -17.59 -11.33
N THR A 229 9.76 -18.59 -12.20
CA THR A 229 9.56 -18.44 -13.65
C THR A 229 8.14 -18.80 -14.09
N GLY A 230 7.44 -19.64 -13.32
CA GLY A 230 6.09 -20.11 -13.64
C GLY A 230 5.97 -20.83 -14.99
N ASN A 231 7.06 -21.42 -15.51
CA ASN A 231 7.09 -21.99 -16.85
C ASN A 231 6.19 -23.23 -17.05
N ILE A 232 5.91 -23.98 -15.98
CA ILE A 232 5.19 -25.25 -16.03
C ILE A 232 3.77 -25.11 -15.48
N SER A 233 3.61 -24.53 -14.30
CA SER A 233 2.32 -24.46 -13.59
C SER A 233 2.36 -23.41 -12.48
N THR A 234 1.28 -23.29 -11.71
CA THR A 234 1.23 -22.47 -10.49
C THR A 234 1.77 -23.19 -9.24
N ASP A 235 2.15 -24.46 -9.31
CA ASP A 235 2.56 -25.25 -8.14
C ASP A 235 3.97 -24.86 -7.67
N TRP A 236 4.06 -24.31 -6.44
CA TRP A 236 5.32 -23.92 -5.80
C TRP A 236 6.36 -25.04 -5.78
N ASN A 237 5.93 -26.30 -5.61
CA ASN A 237 6.82 -27.45 -5.45
C ASN A 237 7.25 -28.10 -6.77
N GLU A 238 6.90 -27.50 -7.90
CA GLU A 238 7.37 -27.94 -9.21
C GLU A 238 8.73 -27.31 -9.50
N ALA A 239 9.80 -28.11 -9.48
CA ALA A 239 11.17 -27.61 -9.70
C ALA A 239 11.34 -26.90 -11.04
N GLY A 240 10.58 -27.29 -12.08
CA GLY A 240 10.58 -26.62 -13.38
C GLY A 240 10.03 -25.19 -13.38
N ASN A 241 9.39 -24.75 -12.29
CA ASN A 241 8.96 -23.36 -12.12
C ASN A 241 10.06 -22.46 -11.53
N TRP A 242 11.20 -23.00 -11.12
CA TRP A 242 12.31 -22.24 -10.52
C TRP A 242 13.56 -22.30 -11.40
N ASP A 243 14.27 -21.19 -11.55
CA ASP A 243 15.52 -21.15 -12.32
C ASP A 243 16.71 -21.79 -11.58
N ASN A 244 16.64 -21.85 -10.25
CA ASN A 244 17.68 -22.39 -9.38
C ASN A 244 17.11 -23.27 -8.26
N GLY A 245 16.11 -24.09 -8.61
CA GLY A 245 15.50 -25.08 -7.72
C GLY A 245 14.52 -24.50 -6.70
N ILE A 246 13.80 -25.41 -6.03
CA ILE A 246 12.75 -25.06 -5.06
C ILE A 246 13.40 -24.38 -3.84
N PRO A 247 12.85 -23.25 -3.38
CA PRO A 247 13.36 -22.52 -2.22
C PRO A 247 13.51 -23.36 -0.95
N THR A 248 14.57 -23.05 -0.20
CA THR A 248 14.83 -23.51 1.17
C THR A 248 14.99 -22.30 2.11
N SER A 249 15.19 -22.53 3.41
CA SER A 249 15.52 -21.48 4.40
C SER A 249 16.72 -20.61 3.99
N ASP A 250 17.59 -21.14 3.13
CA ASP A 250 18.79 -20.44 2.71
C ASP A 250 18.60 -19.76 1.35
N SER A 251 17.36 -19.54 0.90
CA SER A 251 17.08 -19.00 -0.43
C SER A 251 16.62 -17.54 -0.39
N ASN A 252 17.17 -16.71 -1.28
CA ASN A 252 16.61 -15.42 -1.67
C ASN A 252 15.61 -15.64 -2.80
N VAL A 253 14.33 -15.62 -2.44
CA VAL A 253 13.24 -15.96 -3.36
C VAL A 253 12.74 -14.70 -4.04
N PHE A 254 12.72 -14.70 -5.38
CA PHE A 254 12.08 -13.65 -6.16
C PHE A 254 10.86 -14.18 -6.88
N ILE A 255 9.70 -13.61 -6.58
CA ILE A 255 8.48 -13.89 -7.33
C ILE A 255 8.35 -12.85 -8.43
N THR A 256 8.42 -13.30 -9.67
CA THR A 256 8.33 -12.44 -10.86
C THR A 256 6.89 -12.36 -11.35
N ASN A 257 6.54 -11.29 -12.08
CA ASN A 257 5.22 -11.13 -12.67
C ASN A 257 5.11 -11.99 -13.93
N VAL A 258 4.47 -13.15 -13.81
CA VAL A 258 4.31 -14.16 -14.86
C VAL A 258 2.87 -14.66 -14.91
N THR A 259 2.49 -15.33 -16.00
CA THR A 259 1.11 -15.81 -16.17
C THR A 259 0.71 -16.86 -15.13
N ASN A 260 1.63 -17.75 -14.76
CA ASN A 260 1.39 -18.76 -13.73
C ASN A 260 1.96 -18.26 -12.40
N ASP A 261 1.23 -17.38 -11.73
CA ASP A 261 1.61 -16.95 -10.38
C ASP A 261 1.63 -18.15 -9.41
N PRO A 262 2.58 -18.19 -8.45
CA PRO A 262 2.70 -19.28 -7.50
C PRO A 262 1.51 -19.38 -6.55
N ILE A 263 1.05 -20.61 -6.34
CA ILE A 263 0.09 -21.00 -5.31
C ILE A 263 0.75 -22.04 -4.42
N ILE A 264 0.75 -21.78 -3.12
CA ILE A 264 1.32 -22.68 -2.11
C ILE A 264 0.20 -23.41 -1.41
N THR A 265 0.19 -24.74 -1.47
CA THR A 265 -0.76 -25.59 -0.72
C THR A 265 -0.08 -26.47 0.32
N GLY A 266 1.26 -26.49 0.37
CA GLY A 266 2.08 -27.25 1.33
C GLY A 266 2.78 -26.37 2.36
N SER A 267 3.75 -26.95 3.07
CA SER A 267 4.60 -26.24 4.02
C SER A 267 6.04 -26.12 3.49
N PHE A 268 6.54 -24.89 3.38
CA PHE A 268 7.88 -24.62 2.84
C PHE A 268 8.67 -23.67 3.74
N ASN A 269 9.99 -23.67 3.58
CA ASN A 269 10.88 -22.72 4.24
C ASN A 269 11.51 -21.81 3.19
N THR A 270 11.71 -20.55 3.54
CA THR A 270 12.37 -19.55 2.68
C THR A 270 13.32 -18.69 3.51
N GLY A 271 14.34 -18.12 2.87
CA GLY A 271 15.24 -17.16 3.49
C GLY A 271 14.65 -15.76 3.42
N ASN A 272 14.61 -15.17 2.23
CA ASN A 272 13.83 -13.95 1.98
C ASN A 272 12.83 -14.20 0.87
N ILE A 273 11.79 -13.38 0.85
CA ILE A 273 10.85 -13.33 -0.27
C ILE A 273 10.78 -11.90 -0.79
N THR A 274 10.99 -11.72 -2.08
CA THR A 274 10.76 -10.47 -2.79
C THR A 274 9.73 -10.70 -3.89
N LEU A 275 8.53 -10.14 -3.72
CA LEU A 275 7.56 -10.03 -4.80
C LEU A 275 7.93 -8.82 -5.66
N GLN A 276 8.24 -9.06 -6.93
CA GLN A 276 8.53 -8.00 -7.90
C GLN A 276 7.27 -7.24 -8.27
N THR A 277 7.44 -6.07 -8.90
CA THR A 277 6.32 -5.21 -9.29
C THR A 277 5.25 -5.95 -10.10
N GLY A 278 4.01 -5.92 -9.62
CA GLY A 278 2.87 -6.58 -10.24
C GLY A 278 2.82 -8.10 -10.10
N ALA A 279 3.75 -8.74 -9.38
CA ALA A 279 3.73 -10.18 -9.14
C ALA A 279 2.65 -10.59 -8.12
N SER A 280 2.16 -11.82 -8.19
CA SER A 280 1.22 -12.35 -7.19
C SER A 280 1.77 -13.57 -6.45
N LEU A 281 1.42 -13.75 -5.19
CA LEU A 281 1.65 -14.97 -4.42
C LEU A 281 0.41 -15.29 -3.59
N VAL A 282 -0.08 -16.53 -3.71
CA VAL A 282 -1.19 -17.04 -2.89
C VAL A 282 -0.69 -18.14 -1.98
N ILE A 283 -0.90 -17.98 -0.67
CA ILE A 283 -0.53 -18.95 0.36
C ILE A 283 -1.80 -19.58 0.95
N ASN A 284 -2.12 -20.79 0.47
CA ASN A 284 -3.16 -21.67 1.01
C ASN A 284 -2.59 -22.77 1.92
N GLY A 285 -1.27 -22.77 2.16
CA GLY A 285 -0.54 -23.67 3.05
C GLY A 285 0.20 -22.89 4.14
N ALA A 286 1.49 -23.13 4.32
CA ALA A 286 2.35 -22.38 5.25
C ALA A 286 3.72 -22.09 4.62
N ILE A 287 4.25 -20.89 4.85
CA ILE A 287 5.66 -20.57 4.56
C ILE A 287 6.33 -20.08 5.83
N VAL A 288 7.32 -20.80 6.34
CA VAL A 288 8.22 -20.25 7.35
C VAL A 288 9.32 -19.46 6.63
N ASN A 289 9.16 -18.15 6.55
CA ASN A 289 10.21 -17.24 6.10
C ASN A 289 11.13 -16.91 7.28
N LYS A 290 12.45 -17.05 7.09
CA LYS A 290 13.44 -16.83 8.15
C LYS A 290 14.08 -15.45 8.12
N GLY A 291 13.91 -14.72 7.03
CA GLY A 291 14.42 -13.37 6.81
C GLY A 291 13.28 -12.36 6.63
N ILE A 292 13.41 -11.50 5.63
CA ILE A 292 12.47 -10.41 5.35
C ILE A 292 11.62 -10.71 4.12
N THR A 293 10.39 -10.19 4.14
CA THR A 293 9.52 -10.20 2.95
C THR A 293 9.39 -8.78 2.41
N THR A 294 9.70 -8.58 1.13
CA THR A 294 9.47 -7.32 0.43
C THR A 294 8.39 -7.49 -0.63
N ILE A 295 7.34 -6.68 -0.58
CA ILE A 295 6.27 -6.65 -1.56
C ILE A 295 6.38 -5.32 -2.31
N ASN A 296 6.80 -5.37 -3.57
CA ASN A 296 6.98 -4.15 -4.38
C ASN A 296 5.67 -3.64 -4.96
N ASN A 297 5.74 -2.48 -5.63
CA ASN A 297 4.59 -1.77 -6.18
C ASN A 297 3.66 -2.69 -6.99
N ASP A 298 2.35 -2.58 -6.77
CA ASP A 298 1.29 -3.35 -7.43
C ASP A 298 1.37 -4.89 -7.26
N ALA A 299 2.30 -5.40 -6.45
CA ALA A 299 2.36 -6.83 -6.16
C ALA A 299 1.32 -7.22 -5.09
N THR A 300 0.85 -8.46 -5.14
CA THR A 300 -0.16 -8.97 -4.21
C THR A 300 0.32 -10.21 -3.47
N LEU A 301 0.05 -10.22 -2.17
CA LEU A 301 0.20 -11.40 -1.33
C LEU A 301 -1.14 -11.68 -0.66
N VAL A 302 -1.74 -12.82 -0.99
CA VAL A 302 -2.93 -13.35 -0.32
C VAL A 302 -2.52 -14.47 0.61
N THR A 303 -2.88 -14.37 1.88
CA THR A 303 -2.70 -15.46 2.84
C THR A 303 -3.75 -15.40 3.93
N SER A 304 -4.26 -16.58 4.28
CA SER A 304 -5.08 -16.84 5.46
C SER A 304 -4.26 -17.49 6.58
N SER A 305 -3.04 -17.95 6.26
CA SER A 305 -2.10 -18.50 7.22
C SER A 305 -1.27 -17.37 7.84
N GLY A 306 -1.28 -17.26 9.16
CA GLY A 306 -0.41 -16.35 9.93
C GLY A 306 1.08 -16.70 9.87
N ASP A 307 1.45 -17.71 9.08
CA ASP A 307 2.73 -18.40 9.18
C ASP A 307 3.87 -17.74 8.41
N LEU A 308 3.63 -16.65 7.66
CA LEU A 308 4.70 -15.81 7.11
C LEU A 308 5.42 -15.08 8.25
N ASN A 309 6.30 -15.81 8.92
CA ASN A 309 7.12 -15.32 10.01
C ASN A 309 8.10 -14.26 9.49
N GLY A 310 8.28 -13.17 10.24
CA GLY A 310 9.22 -12.11 9.90
C GLY A 310 8.57 -10.76 9.57
N ILE A 311 9.44 -9.77 9.35
CA ILE A 311 9.05 -8.40 9.02
C ILE A 311 8.73 -8.32 7.53
N VAL A 312 7.54 -7.80 7.20
CA VAL A 312 7.09 -7.52 5.85
C VAL A 312 7.21 -6.03 5.57
N THR A 313 7.84 -5.67 4.46
CA THR A 313 7.86 -4.31 3.91
C THR A 313 7.05 -4.26 2.63
N TYR A 314 5.92 -3.56 2.64
CA TYR A 314 5.12 -3.28 1.45
C TYR A 314 5.47 -1.91 0.88
N LYS A 315 5.68 -1.81 -0.44
CA LYS A 315 6.04 -0.56 -1.13
C LYS A 315 5.03 -0.21 -2.20
N ARG A 316 4.60 1.04 -2.24
CA ARG A 316 3.75 1.61 -3.31
C ARG A 316 4.36 2.85 -3.88
N THR A 317 4.44 2.94 -5.20
CA THR A 317 4.95 4.13 -5.89
C THR A 317 3.91 5.23 -5.90
N LEU A 318 4.31 6.43 -5.49
CA LEU A 318 3.52 7.66 -5.54
C LEU A 318 4.23 8.69 -6.43
N ASP A 319 3.50 9.27 -7.36
CA ASP A 319 4.03 10.41 -8.14
C ASP A 319 4.12 11.67 -7.27
N PHE A 320 4.94 12.62 -7.72
CA PHE A 320 5.06 13.93 -7.09
C PHE A 320 4.64 15.05 -8.03
N LYS A 321 3.93 16.03 -7.45
CA LYS A 321 3.60 17.31 -8.09
C LYS A 321 4.09 18.46 -7.22
N VAL A 322 4.79 19.41 -7.84
CA VAL A 322 5.34 20.60 -7.17
C VAL A 322 4.23 21.47 -6.56
N ALA A 323 3.07 21.57 -7.24
CA ALA A 323 1.93 22.31 -6.72
C ALA A 323 1.44 21.70 -5.39
N LEU A 324 1.33 22.52 -4.33
CA LEU A 324 1.02 22.03 -2.98
C LEU A 324 -0.37 21.39 -2.86
N ALA A 325 -1.33 21.81 -3.70
CA ALA A 325 -2.69 21.28 -3.72
C ALA A 325 -2.83 19.99 -4.56
N GLU A 326 -1.77 19.53 -5.24
CA GLU A 326 -1.80 18.37 -6.14
C GLU A 326 -0.84 17.27 -5.69
N GLY A 327 -0.94 16.07 -6.27
CA GLY A 327 -0.04 14.95 -5.97
C GLY A 327 -0.25 14.38 -4.57
N TRP A 328 -1.49 14.41 -4.08
CA TRP A 328 -1.90 13.76 -2.84
C TRP A 328 -2.55 12.43 -3.17
N TYR A 329 -2.27 11.43 -2.34
CA TYR A 329 -2.84 10.09 -2.44
C TYR A 329 -3.62 9.76 -1.18
N LEU A 330 -4.63 8.91 -1.32
CA LEU A 330 -5.29 8.28 -0.18
C LEU A 330 -4.74 6.88 -0.01
N VAL A 331 -4.13 6.64 1.14
CA VAL A 331 -3.42 5.42 1.46
C VAL A 331 -3.93 4.79 2.76
N SER A 332 -3.68 3.51 2.96
CA SER A 332 -3.89 2.81 4.24
C SER A 332 -2.77 1.80 4.44
N SER A 333 -2.51 1.41 5.69
CA SER A 333 -1.49 0.42 5.99
C SER A 333 -2.00 -0.98 5.64
N PRO A 334 -1.34 -1.73 4.74
CA PRO A 334 -1.70 -3.12 4.44
C PRO A 334 -1.12 -4.12 5.46
N ILE A 335 -0.48 -3.61 6.51
CA ILE A 335 0.26 -4.36 7.53
C ILE A 335 0.02 -3.75 8.93
N VAL A 336 0.38 -4.48 9.98
CA VAL A 336 0.18 -4.17 11.40
C VAL A 336 1.51 -3.84 12.07
N GLY A 337 1.46 -2.99 13.11
CA GLY A 337 2.60 -2.71 13.99
C GLY A 337 3.39 -1.46 13.61
N GLU A 338 2.93 -0.71 12.61
CA GLU A 338 3.59 0.50 12.16
C GLU A 338 3.20 1.74 12.99
N ASN A 339 4.14 2.67 13.17
CA ASN A 339 3.93 3.92 13.88
C ASN A 339 4.61 5.10 13.16
N MET A 340 4.35 6.32 13.62
CA MET A 340 4.87 7.52 12.97
C MET A 340 6.39 7.70 13.07
N ILE A 341 7.07 7.00 14.00
CA ILE A 341 8.54 6.98 14.02
C ILE A 341 9.03 6.17 12.82
N SER A 342 8.56 4.93 12.65
CA SER A 342 8.98 4.09 11.52
C SER A 342 8.52 4.66 10.18
N MET A 343 7.30 5.22 10.09
CA MET A 343 6.83 5.89 8.87
C MET A 343 7.77 7.03 8.45
N ARG A 344 8.19 7.91 9.37
CA ARG A 344 9.10 9.03 9.06
C ARG A 344 10.52 8.56 8.73
N THR A 345 10.98 7.47 9.34
CA THR A 345 12.29 6.88 9.04
C THR A 345 12.31 6.25 7.65
N ASN A 346 11.24 5.55 7.27
CA ASN A 346 11.16 4.79 6.02
C ASN A 346 10.70 5.63 4.82
N ASN A 347 10.11 6.82 5.06
CA ASN A 347 9.46 7.61 4.03
C ASN A 347 9.87 9.08 4.06
N SER A 348 10.15 9.63 2.89
CA SER A 348 10.44 11.05 2.70
C SER A 348 9.15 11.85 2.48
N PHE A 349 8.38 12.08 3.55
CA PHE A 349 7.18 12.93 3.47
C PHE A 349 7.52 14.38 3.13
N LEU A 350 6.63 15.05 2.40
CA LEU A 350 6.74 16.49 2.18
C LEU A 350 6.59 17.23 3.52
N VAL A 351 7.60 17.98 3.95
CA VAL A 351 7.44 18.93 5.06
C VAL A 351 6.75 20.18 4.53
N SER A 352 5.69 20.64 5.19
CA SER A 352 4.92 21.78 4.71
C SER A 352 5.79 23.05 4.68
N PRO A 353 5.84 23.79 3.54
CA PRO A 353 6.58 25.03 3.45
C PRO A 353 5.93 26.17 4.26
N ASN A 354 4.65 26.01 4.64
CA ASN A 354 3.89 26.99 5.40
C ASN A 354 3.91 26.70 6.92
N ASP A 355 4.32 25.50 7.32
CA ASP A 355 4.41 25.04 8.71
C ASP A 355 5.40 23.87 8.79
N ASN A 356 6.66 24.15 9.12
CA ASN A 356 7.72 23.15 9.11
C ASN A 356 7.58 22.06 10.19
N THR A 357 6.56 22.15 11.04
CA THR A 357 6.24 21.12 12.02
C THR A 357 5.36 20.03 11.44
N LYS A 358 4.71 20.24 10.29
CA LYS A 358 3.75 19.31 9.68
C LYS A 358 4.34 18.57 8.49
N ILE A 359 4.01 17.29 8.38
CA ILE A 359 4.39 16.44 7.26
C ILE A 359 3.20 16.11 6.37
N GLY A 360 3.46 15.71 5.13
CA GLY A 360 2.49 15.26 4.14
C GLY A 360 1.91 13.89 4.45
N PHE A 361 1.42 13.69 5.66
CA PHE A 361 0.69 12.51 6.10
C PHE A 361 -0.38 12.94 7.11
N ALA A 362 -1.63 12.57 6.92
CA ALA A 362 -2.74 13.07 7.75
C ALA A 362 -3.90 12.10 7.89
N THR A 363 -4.59 12.16 9.02
CA THR A 363 -5.92 11.56 9.20
C THR A 363 -7.01 12.52 8.70
N TYR A 364 -8.20 11.97 8.49
CA TYR A 364 -9.39 12.74 8.12
C TYR A 364 -10.40 12.75 9.27
N ASP A 365 -10.94 13.94 9.59
CA ASP A 365 -11.97 14.16 10.60
C ASP A 365 -13.05 15.08 10.03
N ASP A 366 -14.19 14.49 9.67
CA ASP A 366 -15.33 15.23 9.11
C ASP A 366 -16.05 16.09 10.14
N SER A 367 -15.83 15.88 11.45
CA SER A 367 -16.43 16.70 12.51
C SER A 367 -15.90 18.13 12.52
N GLN A 368 -14.74 18.38 11.90
CA GLN A 368 -14.15 19.71 11.79
C GLN A 368 -14.85 20.55 10.70
N ALA A 369 -15.25 21.78 11.06
CA ALA A 369 -16.02 22.65 10.16
C ALA A 369 -15.20 23.21 8.97
N THR A 370 -13.88 23.35 9.12
CA THR A 370 -13.00 24.01 8.14
C THR A 370 -11.84 23.13 7.70
N THR A 371 -10.98 22.68 8.62
CA THR A 371 -9.81 21.85 8.29
C THR A 371 -10.06 20.42 8.72
N LYS A 372 -10.51 19.59 7.77
CA LYS A 372 -10.80 18.17 8.00
C LYS A 372 -9.57 17.27 8.00
N TRP A 373 -8.43 17.77 7.56
CA TRP A 373 -7.17 17.02 7.52
C TRP A 373 -6.30 17.35 8.73
N ASN A 374 -6.01 16.32 9.53
CA ASN A 374 -5.18 16.42 10.72
C ASN A 374 -3.78 15.86 10.40
N TYR A 375 -2.89 16.75 9.99
CA TYR A 375 -1.52 16.41 9.61
C TYR A 375 -0.68 16.02 10.83
N PHE A 376 0.04 14.91 10.70
CA PHE A 376 1.05 14.50 11.68
C PHE A 376 2.20 15.50 11.71
N SER A 377 2.91 15.53 12.83
CA SER A 377 4.08 16.39 12.99
C SER A 377 5.38 15.68 12.63
N THR A 378 6.46 16.46 12.50
CA THR A 378 7.83 15.94 12.36
C THR A 378 8.32 15.19 13.61
N SER A 379 7.59 15.24 14.72
CA SER A 379 7.88 14.57 15.98
C SER A 379 6.83 13.52 16.39
N SER A 380 5.79 13.30 15.58
CA SER A 380 4.75 12.30 15.86
C SER A 380 5.34 10.91 16.07
N ALA A 381 4.74 10.18 17.02
CA ALA A 381 5.08 8.81 17.39
C ALA A 381 3.86 7.89 17.46
N ASP A 382 2.70 8.39 17.03
CA ASP A 382 1.41 7.71 17.06
C ASP A 382 1.45 6.37 16.30
N ALA A 383 0.77 5.35 16.84
CA ALA A 383 0.55 4.11 16.10
C ALA A 383 -0.42 4.36 14.93
N LEU A 384 -0.18 3.70 13.80
CA LEU A 384 -1.17 3.66 12.72
C LEU A 384 -2.30 2.70 13.13
N VAL A 385 -3.53 3.09 12.81
CA VAL A 385 -4.72 2.29 13.12
C VAL A 385 -5.00 1.38 11.93
N THR A 386 -5.12 0.08 12.17
CA THR A 386 -5.41 -0.90 11.11
C THR A 386 -6.74 -0.57 10.42
N GLY A 387 -6.74 -0.56 9.08
CA GLY A 387 -7.91 -0.22 8.25
C GLY A 387 -8.26 1.27 8.17
N GLN A 388 -7.59 2.13 8.93
CA GLN A 388 -7.73 3.59 8.82
C GLN A 388 -7.07 4.06 7.52
N GLY A 389 -7.72 4.98 6.81
CA GLY A 389 -7.11 5.65 5.66
C GLY A 389 -6.49 6.99 6.04
N TYR A 390 -5.51 7.41 5.25
CA TYR A 390 -4.67 8.58 5.45
C TYR A 390 -4.48 9.31 4.12
N SER A 391 -4.32 10.63 4.13
CA SER A 391 -3.73 11.32 2.98
C SER A 391 -2.22 11.27 3.07
N ALA A 392 -1.54 11.15 1.93
CA ALA A 392 -0.09 11.11 1.83
C ALA A 392 0.44 11.92 0.66
N LYS A 393 1.57 12.59 0.88
CA LYS A 393 2.38 13.25 -0.15
C LYS A 393 3.87 13.17 0.23
N LEU A 394 4.66 12.64 -0.69
CA LEU A 394 6.12 12.57 -0.57
C LEU A 394 6.77 13.87 -1.06
N SER A 395 8.02 14.10 -0.65
CA SER A 395 8.82 15.27 -1.06
C SER A 395 9.35 15.16 -2.50
N ALA A 396 9.35 13.96 -3.07
CA ALA A 396 9.68 13.65 -4.46
C ALA A 396 8.95 12.37 -4.89
N ALA A 397 8.95 12.04 -6.18
CA ALA A 397 8.39 10.79 -6.67
C ALA A 397 9.19 9.61 -6.09
N GLY A 398 8.51 8.57 -5.64
CA GLY A 398 9.15 7.45 -4.95
C GLY A 398 8.14 6.52 -4.28
N ASN A 399 8.66 5.63 -3.43
CA ASN A 399 7.81 4.68 -2.73
C ASN A 399 7.40 5.20 -1.36
N ILE A 400 6.11 5.10 -1.05
CA ILE A 400 5.68 4.97 0.33
C ILE A 400 5.85 3.51 0.74
N SER A 401 6.43 3.27 1.91
CA SER A 401 6.81 1.97 2.45
C SER A 401 6.20 1.79 3.83
N PHE A 402 5.57 0.65 4.02
CA PHE A 402 4.97 0.22 5.28
C PHE A 402 5.73 -1.00 5.78
N THR A 403 6.23 -1.01 7.03
CA THR A 403 6.96 -2.14 7.61
C THR A 403 6.35 -2.70 8.91
N GLY A 404 6.12 -4.02 8.98
CA GLY A 404 5.42 -4.68 10.09
C GLY A 404 4.99 -6.11 9.75
N THR A 405 3.88 -6.59 10.31
CA THR A 405 3.34 -7.94 10.06
C THR A 405 2.07 -7.89 9.20
N ILE A 406 1.78 -8.93 8.43
CA ILE A 406 0.57 -8.98 7.59
C ILE A 406 -0.71 -9.18 8.41
N ASN A 407 -1.83 -8.63 7.92
CA ASN A 407 -3.15 -8.93 8.46
C ASN A 407 -3.66 -10.27 7.91
N THR A 408 -3.94 -11.23 8.79
CA THR A 408 -4.45 -12.57 8.42
C THR A 408 -5.81 -12.89 9.05
N THR A 409 -6.46 -11.88 9.62
CA THR A 409 -7.78 -12.00 10.25
C THR A 409 -8.68 -10.85 9.81
N ASN A 410 -9.97 -10.97 10.10
CA ASN A 410 -10.92 -9.87 9.90
C ASN A 410 -10.44 -8.61 10.64
N VAL A 411 -10.54 -7.46 9.98
CA VAL A 411 -10.24 -6.14 10.53
C VAL A 411 -11.53 -5.41 10.84
N SER A 412 -11.58 -4.77 12.01
CA SER A 412 -12.71 -3.96 12.46
C SER A 412 -12.28 -2.50 12.48
N VAL A 413 -12.86 -1.65 11.63
CA VAL A 413 -12.51 -0.22 11.54
C VAL A 413 -13.64 0.65 12.10
N GLY A 414 -13.31 1.49 13.08
CA GLY A 414 -14.27 2.41 13.67
C GLY A 414 -14.66 3.53 12.72
N VAL A 415 -15.96 3.76 12.56
CA VAL A 415 -16.52 4.90 11.85
C VAL A 415 -17.33 5.76 12.80
N VAL A 416 -17.25 7.07 12.60
CA VAL A 416 -17.90 8.07 13.44
C VAL A 416 -18.95 8.85 12.64
N LEU A 417 -19.85 9.50 13.38
CA LEU A 417 -20.66 10.58 12.85
C LEU A 417 -19.95 11.90 13.16
N GLY A 418 -20.00 12.84 12.23
CA GLY A 418 -19.34 14.12 12.37
C GLY A 418 -19.33 14.83 11.02
N GLY A 419 -19.69 16.11 11.00
CA GLY A 419 -19.76 16.88 9.76
C GLY A 419 -21.12 16.83 9.05
N THR A 420 -21.23 17.57 7.94
CA THR A 420 -22.46 17.66 7.15
C THR A 420 -22.82 16.34 6.45
N TYR A 421 -21.84 15.46 6.20
CA TYR A 421 -22.02 14.31 5.31
C TYR A 421 -21.59 12.95 5.90
N ASN A 422 -21.02 12.91 7.12
CA ASN A 422 -20.57 11.71 7.84
C ASN A 422 -19.51 10.89 7.07
N TYR A 423 -18.58 11.57 6.38
CA TYR A 423 -17.51 10.89 5.67
C TYR A 423 -16.46 10.34 6.63
N ASN A 424 -16.04 9.10 6.38
CA ASN A 424 -14.95 8.45 7.09
C ASN A 424 -13.95 7.94 6.05
N LEU A 425 -12.66 8.27 6.25
CA LEU A 425 -11.59 7.76 5.41
C LEU A 425 -11.10 6.42 5.96
N ILE A 426 -11.31 5.35 5.23
CA ILE A 426 -10.81 4.01 5.57
C ILE A 426 -9.92 3.50 4.43
N GLY A 427 -9.41 2.28 4.50
CA GLY A 427 -8.68 1.72 3.38
C GLY A 427 -8.49 0.22 3.45
N ASN A 428 -7.86 -0.31 2.41
CA ASN A 428 -7.56 -1.74 2.31
C ASN A 428 -6.43 -2.12 3.31
N PRO A 429 -6.73 -2.95 4.34
CA PRO A 429 -5.76 -3.35 5.34
C PRO A 429 -4.93 -4.57 4.93
N PHE A 430 -5.11 -5.11 3.72
CA PHE A 430 -4.43 -6.32 3.26
C PHE A 430 -3.35 -6.01 2.22
N THR A 431 -2.39 -6.92 2.09
CA THR A 431 -1.37 -6.94 1.03
C THR A 431 -1.90 -7.46 -0.30
N SER A 432 -3.20 -7.72 -0.41
CA SER A 432 -3.90 -8.15 -1.62
C SER A 432 -4.91 -7.11 -2.08
N TYR A 433 -5.56 -7.37 -3.21
CA TYR A 433 -6.77 -6.61 -3.55
C TYR A 433 -7.90 -6.93 -2.56
N LEU A 434 -8.78 -5.96 -2.33
CA LEU A 434 -9.98 -6.08 -1.49
C LEU A 434 -11.23 -6.02 -2.35
N ASN A 435 -12.09 -7.02 -2.28
CA ASN A 435 -13.39 -7.05 -2.94
C ASN A 435 -14.37 -6.04 -2.31
N THR A 436 -14.75 -5.00 -3.07
CA THR A 436 -15.64 -3.95 -2.54
C THR A 436 -17.10 -4.36 -2.53
N VAL A 437 -17.51 -5.32 -3.36
CA VAL A 437 -18.91 -5.80 -3.40
C VAL A 437 -19.26 -6.50 -2.10
N ASP A 438 -18.38 -7.39 -1.64
CA ASP A 438 -18.58 -8.12 -0.37
C ASP A 438 -18.56 -7.15 0.81
N PHE A 439 -17.58 -6.23 0.85
CA PHE A 439 -17.51 -5.16 1.85
C PHE A 439 -18.81 -4.33 1.91
N LEU A 440 -19.32 -3.84 0.78
CA LEU A 440 -20.51 -3.00 0.73
C LEU A 440 -21.80 -3.75 1.12
N ASN A 441 -21.87 -5.04 0.81
CA ASN A 441 -23.03 -5.87 1.18
C ASN A 441 -23.04 -6.18 2.68
N ASP A 442 -21.91 -6.57 3.25
CA ASP A 442 -21.84 -6.95 4.66
C ASP A 442 -21.98 -5.75 5.60
N ASN A 443 -21.55 -4.56 5.17
CA ASN A 443 -21.64 -3.33 5.95
C ASN A 443 -22.89 -2.48 5.63
N SER A 444 -23.84 -3.00 4.86
CA SER A 444 -24.94 -2.18 4.31
C SER A 444 -25.84 -1.53 5.37
N ASN A 445 -25.94 -2.13 6.55
CA ASN A 445 -26.77 -1.62 7.66
C ASN A 445 -26.11 -0.47 8.40
N ASP A 446 -24.81 -0.24 8.19
CA ASP A 446 -23.99 0.74 8.90
C ASP A 446 -23.57 1.90 7.99
N LEU A 447 -23.80 1.75 6.69
CA LEU A 447 -23.54 2.75 5.65
C LEU A 447 -24.82 3.53 5.29
N THR A 448 -24.65 4.80 4.91
CA THR A 448 -25.75 5.64 4.39
C THR A 448 -26.19 5.15 3.02
N THR A 449 -25.22 4.86 2.15
CA THR A 449 -25.40 4.25 0.83
C THR A 449 -24.33 3.18 0.62
N LYS A 450 -24.60 2.24 -0.27
CA LYS A 450 -23.60 1.24 -0.69
C LYS A 450 -22.62 1.83 -1.72
N ASP A 451 -22.00 2.94 -1.35
CA ASP A 451 -21.03 3.66 -2.17
C ASP A 451 -19.71 3.79 -1.42
N ILE A 452 -18.62 3.75 -2.19
CA ILE A 452 -17.31 4.21 -1.77
C ILE A 452 -16.83 5.31 -2.72
N TRP A 453 -16.00 6.22 -2.24
CA TRP A 453 -15.37 7.24 -3.08
C TRP A 453 -13.86 7.06 -3.08
N VAL A 454 -13.30 6.83 -4.27
CA VAL A 454 -11.87 6.56 -4.47
C VAL A 454 -11.24 7.74 -5.19
N TRP A 455 -10.14 8.25 -4.66
CA TRP A 455 -9.40 9.32 -5.31
C TRP A 455 -8.75 8.85 -6.60
N ASN A 456 -9.04 9.56 -7.71
CA ASN A 456 -8.46 9.33 -9.02
C ASN A 456 -7.52 10.50 -9.38
N GLN A 457 -6.23 10.21 -9.31
CA GLN A 457 -5.18 11.20 -9.56
C GLN A 457 -5.13 11.67 -11.02
N THR A 458 -5.59 10.85 -11.97
CA THR A 458 -5.60 11.17 -13.40
C THR A 458 -6.67 12.21 -13.73
N THR A 459 -7.85 12.11 -13.11
CA THR A 459 -8.97 13.04 -13.33
C THR A 459 -9.05 14.16 -12.29
N ASN A 460 -8.21 14.09 -11.25
CA ASN A 460 -8.24 15.00 -10.11
C ASN A 460 -9.66 15.10 -9.52
N ASN A 461 -10.25 13.93 -9.29
CA ASN A 461 -11.63 13.78 -8.85
C ASN A 461 -11.79 12.51 -8.00
N TYR A 462 -12.89 12.44 -7.25
CA TYR A 462 -13.34 11.21 -6.62
C TYR A 462 -14.27 10.45 -7.55
N ASP A 463 -13.95 9.18 -7.76
CA ASP A 463 -14.81 8.26 -8.49
C ASP A 463 -15.67 7.51 -7.47
N VAL A 464 -16.99 7.62 -7.60
CA VAL A 464 -17.93 6.80 -6.84
C VAL A 464 -17.96 5.39 -7.40
N ARG A 465 -17.91 4.40 -6.52
CA ARG A 465 -17.95 2.98 -6.85
C ARG A 465 -18.98 2.30 -5.97
N ASN A 466 -19.78 1.41 -6.57
CA ASN A 466 -20.88 0.72 -5.91
C ASN A 466 -21.07 -0.68 -6.52
N LEU A 467 -22.21 -1.33 -6.26
CA LEU A 467 -22.49 -2.69 -6.73
C LEU A 467 -22.69 -2.80 -8.25
N SER A 468 -22.94 -1.69 -8.95
CA SER A 468 -23.05 -1.65 -10.42
C SER A 468 -21.71 -1.79 -11.15
N THR A 469 -20.61 -1.84 -10.39
CA THR A 469 -19.25 -2.01 -10.87
C THR A 469 -18.59 -3.13 -10.08
N THR A 470 -18.13 -4.19 -10.75
CA THR A 470 -17.16 -5.11 -10.16
C THR A 470 -15.87 -4.31 -10.02
N ILE A 471 -15.46 -4.00 -8.78
CA ILE A 471 -14.23 -3.29 -8.49
C ILE A 471 -13.54 -3.91 -7.28
N VAL A 472 -12.22 -3.97 -7.34
CA VAL A 472 -11.37 -4.23 -6.20
C VAL A 472 -10.54 -3.00 -5.82
N LEU A 473 -10.19 -2.87 -4.55
CA LEU A 473 -9.25 -1.85 -4.08
C LEU A 473 -7.85 -2.44 -4.01
N ALA A 474 -6.87 -1.75 -4.60
CA ALA A 474 -5.47 -2.17 -4.54
C ALA A 474 -4.97 -2.20 -3.09
N PRO A 475 -3.92 -2.99 -2.78
CA PRO A 475 -3.26 -2.88 -1.49
C PRO A 475 -2.82 -1.43 -1.24
N THR A 476 -2.85 -1.02 0.03
CA THR A 476 -2.59 0.37 0.44
C THR A 476 -3.63 1.39 -0.03
N GLN A 477 -4.66 1.06 -0.82
CA GLN A 477 -5.60 2.09 -1.33
C GLN A 477 -6.58 2.57 -0.24
N GLY A 478 -6.61 3.87 0.00
CA GLY A 478 -7.61 4.53 0.85
C GLY A 478 -8.86 4.92 0.06
N PHE A 479 -10.01 4.94 0.74
CA PHE A 479 -11.31 5.31 0.18
C PHE A 479 -12.24 5.86 1.25
N PHE A 480 -13.18 6.70 0.83
CA PHE A 480 -14.21 7.23 1.74
C PHE A 480 -15.45 6.35 1.76
N VAL A 481 -16.09 6.31 2.92
CA VAL A 481 -17.44 5.78 3.15
C VAL A 481 -18.29 6.80 3.89
N ARG A 482 -19.62 6.67 3.86
CA ARG A 482 -20.54 7.46 4.67
C ARG A 482 -21.24 6.59 5.70
N ALA A 483 -20.98 6.83 6.98
CA ALA A 483 -21.60 6.09 8.06
C ALA A 483 -23.02 6.61 8.36
N ASN A 484 -23.96 5.71 8.64
CA ASN A 484 -25.31 6.08 9.12
C ASN A 484 -25.42 6.08 10.66
N LYS A 485 -24.45 5.47 11.34
CA LYS A 485 -24.31 5.45 12.80
C LYS A 485 -22.83 5.26 13.18
N ALA A 486 -22.46 5.70 14.38
CA ALA A 486 -21.12 5.44 14.92
C ALA A 486 -21.02 3.97 15.34
N THR A 487 -20.14 3.21 14.68
CA THR A 487 -19.96 1.76 14.89
C THR A 487 -18.65 1.28 14.25
N ASN A 488 -18.42 -0.02 14.20
CA ASN A 488 -17.31 -0.60 13.46
C ASN A 488 -17.78 -1.22 12.16
N LEU A 489 -17.10 -0.93 11.06
CA LEU A 489 -17.25 -1.67 9.81
C LEU A 489 -16.31 -2.88 9.82
N THR A 490 -16.76 -3.99 9.25
CA THR A 490 -15.96 -5.21 9.11
C THR A 490 -15.32 -5.25 7.73
N ILE A 491 -14.00 -5.47 7.71
CA ILE A 491 -13.24 -5.81 6.51
C ILE A 491 -12.73 -7.24 6.72
N ALA A 492 -13.46 -8.22 6.17
CA ALA A 492 -13.18 -9.63 6.40
C ALA A 492 -11.97 -10.12 5.59
N GLU A 493 -11.26 -11.09 6.16
CA GLU A 493 -10.15 -11.79 5.50
C GLU A 493 -10.61 -12.44 4.18
N SER A 494 -11.85 -12.94 4.15
CA SER A 494 -12.45 -13.55 2.96
C SER A 494 -12.69 -12.59 1.79
N TYR A 495 -12.54 -11.28 1.99
CA TYR A 495 -12.65 -10.29 0.91
C TYR A 495 -11.35 -10.15 0.10
N GLN A 496 -10.27 -10.78 0.52
CA GLN A 496 -8.98 -10.77 -0.19
C GLN A 496 -9.09 -11.45 -1.55
N THR A 497 -8.45 -10.89 -2.56
CA THR A 497 -8.29 -11.50 -3.88
C THR A 497 -6.93 -11.18 -4.48
N SER A 498 -6.35 -12.13 -5.22
CA SER A 498 -5.03 -11.97 -5.86
C SER A 498 -5.11 -11.21 -7.18
N THR A 499 -6.25 -11.31 -7.86
CA THR A 499 -6.47 -10.62 -9.14
C THR A 499 -7.09 -9.24 -8.90
N GLY A 500 -6.67 -8.28 -9.72
CA GLY A 500 -7.43 -7.06 -9.99
C GLY A 500 -8.84 -7.39 -10.52
N ASP A 501 -9.57 -6.39 -11.02
CA ASP A 501 -10.90 -6.62 -11.61
C ASP A 501 -10.90 -7.80 -12.59
N ALA A 502 -11.33 -8.96 -12.08
CA ALA A 502 -11.54 -10.13 -12.90
C ALA A 502 -12.59 -9.70 -13.90
N PHE A 503 -12.23 -9.77 -15.18
CA PHE A 503 -12.91 -9.22 -16.34
C PHE A 503 -14.29 -9.88 -16.56
N GLN A 504 -15.17 -9.83 -15.57
CA GLN A 504 -16.58 -10.14 -15.70
C GLN A 504 -17.22 -8.91 -16.31
N LYS A 505 -16.97 -8.73 -17.61
CA LYS A 505 -17.75 -7.82 -18.45
C LYS A 505 -19.20 -8.32 -18.43
N THR A 506 -19.99 -7.85 -17.49
CA THR A 506 -21.43 -7.84 -17.68
C THR A 506 -21.69 -6.87 -18.82
N SER A 507 -22.40 -7.34 -19.86
CA SER A 507 -22.79 -6.53 -21.01
C SER A 507 -23.86 -5.52 -20.57
N LYS A 508 -23.46 -4.53 -19.78
CA LYS A 508 -24.32 -3.41 -19.40
C LYS A 508 -24.26 -2.35 -20.48
N THR A 509 -25.42 -1.76 -20.75
CA THR A 509 -25.52 -0.56 -21.57
C THR A 509 -25.06 0.61 -20.72
N GLU A 510 -24.03 1.33 -21.17
CA GLU A 510 -23.39 2.41 -20.42
C GLU A 510 -23.30 3.66 -21.29
N ILE A 511 -23.64 4.81 -20.70
CA ILE A 511 -23.36 6.14 -21.23
C ILE A 511 -22.45 6.84 -20.24
N SER A 512 -21.28 7.30 -20.68
CA SER A 512 -20.41 8.20 -19.93
C SER A 512 -20.48 9.59 -20.56
N LEU A 513 -21.18 10.53 -19.92
CA LEU A 513 -21.21 11.93 -20.32
C LEU A 513 -20.01 12.63 -19.71
N ASN A 514 -19.07 13.06 -20.55
CA ASN A 514 -17.85 13.75 -20.16
C ASN A 514 -18.02 15.27 -20.35
N MET A 515 -17.47 16.06 -19.44
CA MET A 515 -17.42 17.52 -19.52
C MET A 515 -16.00 18.01 -19.26
N ASN A 516 -15.49 18.87 -20.14
CA ASN A 516 -14.15 19.46 -20.06
C ASN A 516 -14.22 20.99 -20.10
N ASP A 517 -13.42 21.68 -19.26
CA ASP A 517 -13.30 23.17 -19.24
C ASP A 517 -11.96 23.69 -19.79
N GLY A 518 -11.23 22.85 -20.51
CA GLY A 518 -9.86 23.07 -20.99
C GLY A 518 -8.78 22.54 -20.05
N SER A 519 -9.07 22.40 -18.75
CA SER A 519 -8.11 21.97 -17.73
C SER A 519 -8.55 20.73 -16.97
N ASN A 520 -9.82 20.68 -16.56
CA ASN A 520 -10.37 19.60 -15.76
C ASN A 520 -11.35 18.77 -16.58
N ASN A 521 -11.35 17.46 -16.31
CA ASN A 521 -12.32 16.52 -16.84
C ASN A 521 -13.26 16.08 -15.72
N ARG A 522 -14.56 16.09 -15.99
CA ARG A 522 -15.61 15.58 -15.11
C ARG A 522 -16.51 14.66 -15.91
N PHE A 523 -17.17 13.72 -15.24
CA PHE A 523 -18.04 12.77 -15.90
C PHE A 523 -19.26 12.44 -15.04
N ALA A 524 -20.33 12.04 -15.71
CA ALA A 524 -21.47 11.39 -15.12
C ALA A 524 -21.80 10.14 -15.94
N LYS A 525 -22.05 9.01 -15.26
CA LYS A 525 -22.35 7.72 -15.86
C LYS A 525 -23.81 7.36 -15.70
N ILE A 526 -24.37 6.81 -16.76
CA ILE A 526 -25.72 6.25 -16.79
C ILE A 526 -25.61 4.78 -17.17
N TYR A 527 -26.09 3.91 -16.28
CA TYR A 527 -26.16 2.48 -16.53
C TYR A 527 -27.60 2.06 -16.76
N TYR A 528 -27.86 1.33 -17.85
CA TYR A 528 -29.17 0.71 -18.03
C TYR A 528 -29.11 -0.76 -17.59
N LEU A 529 -29.82 -1.07 -16.52
CA LEU A 529 -29.79 -2.35 -15.82
C LEU A 529 -31.20 -2.95 -15.74
N ALA A 530 -31.30 -4.28 -15.78
CA ALA A 530 -32.60 -4.96 -15.81
C ALA A 530 -33.48 -4.73 -14.56
N ASN A 531 -32.85 -4.53 -13.40
CA ASN A 531 -33.53 -4.40 -12.11
C ASN A 531 -33.43 -2.99 -11.50
N ALA A 532 -32.96 -2.00 -12.26
CA ALA A 532 -32.93 -0.61 -11.82
C ALA A 532 -34.31 0.05 -11.99
N THR A 533 -34.54 1.13 -11.26
CA THR A 533 -35.74 1.96 -11.30
C THR A 533 -35.39 3.35 -11.82
N THR A 534 -36.40 4.18 -12.10
CA THR A 534 -36.17 5.60 -12.42
C THR A 534 -35.96 6.45 -11.16
N GLY A 535 -36.10 5.87 -9.97
CA GLY A 535 -35.86 6.50 -8.67
C GLY A 535 -34.51 6.10 -8.09
N PHE A 536 -34.32 6.29 -6.77
CA PHE A 536 -33.06 5.96 -6.10
C PHE A 536 -32.94 4.45 -5.85
N ASP A 537 -31.86 3.85 -6.35
CA ASP A 537 -31.48 2.46 -6.17
C ASP A 537 -30.17 2.36 -5.37
N ASN A 538 -30.28 2.12 -4.05
CA ASN A 538 -29.11 2.04 -3.18
C ASN A 538 -28.11 0.94 -3.62
N GLY A 539 -26.87 1.35 -3.87
CA GLY A 539 -25.80 0.49 -4.39
C GLY A 539 -25.72 0.42 -5.91
N TYR A 540 -26.62 1.11 -6.64
CA TYR A 540 -26.59 1.22 -8.09
C TYR A 540 -26.56 2.68 -8.54
N ASP A 541 -27.15 3.59 -7.77
CA ASP A 541 -26.93 5.03 -7.87
C ASP A 541 -25.84 5.48 -6.90
N GLY A 542 -24.91 6.30 -7.38
CA GLY A 542 -23.78 6.82 -6.60
C GLY A 542 -23.73 8.34 -6.61
N GLU A 543 -23.82 8.94 -5.42
CA GLU A 543 -23.71 10.40 -5.24
C GLU A 543 -22.30 10.91 -5.60
N THR A 544 -22.18 12.12 -6.13
CA THR A 544 -20.88 12.81 -6.26
C THR A 544 -20.25 12.98 -4.88
N PHE A 545 -18.92 12.87 -4.76
CA PHE A 545 -18.24 13.10 -3.48
C PHE A 545 -18.45 14.54 -2.99
N GLY A 546 -19.13 14.69 -1.85
CA GLY A 546 -19.49 15.98 -1.25
C GLY A 546 -18.52 16.46 -0.16
N GLY A 547 -17.46 15.72 0.14
CA GLY A 547 -16.54 16.04 1.24
C GLY A 547 -15.73 17.32 1.02
N VAL A 548 -15.55 17.72 -0.24
CA VAL A 548 -14.84 18.94 -0.68
C VAL A 548 -15.67 19.63 -1.78
N THR A 549 -15.69 20.96 -1.78
CA THR A 549 -16.45 21.73 -2.77
C THR A 549 -15.80 21.67 -4.16
N ASN A 550 -16.56 21.20 -5.16
CA ASN A 550 -16.17 21.23 -6.56
C ASN A 550 -16.41 22.62 -7.19
N SER A 551 -15.41 23.15 -7.90
CA SER A 551 -15.54 24.36 -8.72
C SER A 551 -16.07 24.08 -10.14
N LEU A 552 -15.83 22.85 -10.63
CA LEU A 552 -16.34 22.30 -11.87
C LEU A 552 -16.92 20.91 -11.60
N ASP A 553 -18.14 20.65 -12.06
CA ASP A 553 -18.79 19.34 -11.92
C ASP A 553 -19.85 19.09 -12.99
N VAL A 554 -20.05 17.82 -13.36
CA VAL A 554 -21.19 17.34 -14.16
C VAL A 554 -21.78 16.12 -13.47
N PHE A 555 -23.09 16.11 -13.31
CA PHE A 555 -23.81 15.08 -12.56
C PHE A 555 -25.22 14.94 -13.12
N THR A 556 -25.98 13.96 -12.65
CA THR A 556 -27.41 13.83 -12.95
C THR A 556 -28.26 14.02 -11.69
N HIS A 557 -29.55 14.27 -11.89
CA HIS A 557 -30.58 14.07 -10.87
C HIS A 557 -31.47 12.89 -11.27
N LEU A 558 -32.08 12.25 -10.28
CA LEU A 558 -32.99 11.12 -10.53
C LEU A 558 -34.16 11.51 -11.46
N VAL A 559 -34.52 10.61 -12.38
CA VAL A 559 -35.61 10.82 -13.34
C VAL A 559 -36.95 10.94 -12.60
N ALA A 560 -37.18 10.06 -11.62
CA ALA A 560 -38.33 10.08 -10.72
C ALA A 560 -37.88 10.30 -9.27
N ASN A 561 -38.74 10.93 -8.47
CA ASN A 561 -38.54 11.11 -7.02
C ASN A 561 -37.18 11.73 -6.61
N SER A 562 -36.60 12.57 -7.47
CA SER A 562 -35.37 13.30 -7.14
C SER A 562 -35.54 14.18 -5.90
N GLU A 563 -34.67 13.98 -4.92
CA GLU A 563 -34.53 14.81 -3.71
C GLU A 563 -33.51 15.95 -3.88
N GLY A 564 -33.05 16.20 -5.11
CA GLY A 564 -32.08 17.27 -5.38
C GLY A 564 -30.61 16.87 -5.14
N LYS A 565 -30.34 15.58 -4.89
CA LYS A 565 -29.00 15.01 -4.78
C LYS A 565 -28.30 14.93 -6.14
N LYS A 566 -26.97 15.09 -6.12
CA LYS A 566 -26.09 15.07 -7.30
C LYS A 566 -25.53 13.66 -7.49
N TYR A 567 -25.83 13.01 -8.60
CA TYR A 567 -25.36 11.65 -8.89
C TYR A 567 -24.25 11.66 -9.93
N GLN A 568 -23.11 11.06 -9.60
CA GLN A 568 -22.06 10.78 -10.58
C GLN A 568 -22.36 9.49 -11.34
N VAL A 569 -23.05 8.54 -10.70
CA VAL A 569 -23.55 7.31 -11.32
C VAL A 569 -25.05 7.26 -11.09
N GLN A 570 -25.81 7.08 -12.17
CA GLN A 570 -27.24 6.82 -12.10
C GLN A 570 -27.59 5.55 -12.88
N SER A 571 -28.31 4.64 -12.25
CA SER A 571 -28.85 3.45 -12.87
C SER A 571 -30.29 3.68 -13.31
N LEU A 572 -30.68 3.09 -14.44
CA LEU A 572 -32.02 3.22 -15.04
C LEU A 572 -32.49 1.86 -15.59
N PRO A 573 -33.80 1.62 -15.75
CA PRO A 573 -34.30 0.39 -16.33
C PRO A 573 -33.79 0.17 -17.76
N ASN A 574 -33.37 -1.04 -18.11
CA ASN A 574 -32.90 -1.41 -19.46
C ASN A 574 -34.04 -1.61 -20.49
N SER A 575 -35.08 -0.79 -20.39
CA SER A 575 -36.25 -0.76 -21.27
C SER A 575 -36.81 0.66 -21.28
N ASP A 576 -37.68 0.98 -22.24
CA ASP A 576 -38.32 2.30 -22.30
C ASP A 576 -37.36 3.50 -22.41
N PHE A 577 -36.20 3.27 -23.03
CA PHE A 577 -35.16 4.29 -23.26
C PHE A 577 -35.72 5.61 -23.79
N GLU A 578 -36.70 5.54 -24.70
CA GLU A 578 -37.21 6.72 -25.38
C GLU A 578 -37.97 7.69 -24.48
N ASN A 579 -38.50 7.23 -23.35
CA ASN A 579 -39.30 8.05 -22.45
C ASN A 579 -38.50 8.55 -21.24
N MET A 580 -37.28 8.06 -21.05
CA MET A 580 -36.40 8.54 -20.00
C MET A 580 -35.69 9.80 -20.44
N VAL A 581 -35.91 10.88 -19.70
CA VAL A 581 -35.18 12.13 -19.89
C VAL A 581 -34.43 12.45 -18.62
N ILE A 582 -33.11 12.48 -18.76
CA ILE A 582 -32.18 12.49 -17.63
C ILE A 582 -31.75 13.94 -17.42
N PRO A 583 -32.13 14.58 -16.29
CA PRO A 583 -31.67 15.92 -15.96
C PRO A 583 -30.16 15.91 -15.74
N VAL A 584 -29.44 16.72 -16.52
CA VAL A 584 -27.99 16.91 -16.36
C VAL A 584 -27.75 18.21 -15.60
N GLY A 585 -26.98 18.10 -14.52
CA GLY A 585 -26.54 19.20 -13.71
C GLY A 585 -25.12 19.60 -14.02
N VAL A 586 -24.85 20.91 -13.96
CA VAL A 586 -23.51 21.47 -14.16
C VAL A 586 -23.21 22.41 -12.99
N LYS A 587 -21.98 22.31 -12.47
CA LYS A 587 -21.36 23.33 -11.62
C LYS A 587 -20.25 23.98 -12.44
N ALA A 588 -20.36 25.28 -12.73
CA ALA A 588 -19.34 26.05 -13.43
C ALA A 588 -19.58 27.55 -13.27
N ALA A 589 -18.51 28.35 -13.28
CA ALA A 589 -18.61 29.80 -13.20
C ALA A 589 -19.10 30.43 -14.52
N ALA A 590 -19.68 31.64 -14.44
CA ALA A 590 -20.00 32.44 -15.62
C ALA A 590 -18.75 32.73 -16.46
N GLY A 591 -18.92 32.84 -17.78
CA GLY A 591 -17.85 33.07 -18.75
C GLY A 591 -16.99 31.85 -19.06
N LYS A 592 -17.18 30.72 -18.39
CA LYS A 592 -16.47 29.48 -18.69
C LYS A 592 -17.00 28.85 -19.98
N GLU A 593 -16.07 28.35 -20.78
CA GLU A 593 -16.37 27.50 -21.92
C GLU A 593 -16.30 26.05 -21.47
N ILE A 594 -17.38 25.30 -21.70
CA ILE A 594 -17.46 23.88 -21.38
C ILE A 594 -17.74 23.09 -22.65
N THR A 595 -17.14 21.92 -22.76
CA THR A 595 -17.33 20.99 -23.88
C THR A 595 -17.83 19.66 -23.35
N PHE A 596 -19.00 19.24 -23.84
CA PHE A 596 -19.54 17.92 -23.60
C PHE A 596 -19.11 16.95 -24.70
N SER A 597 -18.81 15.73 -24.30
CA SER A 597 -18.61 14.57 -25.18
C SER A 597 -19.22 13.35 -24.51
N LEU A 598 -19.41 12.27 -25.28
CA LEU A 598 -20.08 11.08 -24.78
C LEU A 598 -19.38 9.82 -25.27
N GLU A 599 -19.21 8.88 -24.36
CA GLU A 599 -18.84 7.50 -24.68
C GLU A 599 -20.04 6.60 -24.40
N ALA A 600 -20.40 5.75 -25.35
CA ALA A 600 -21.52 4.83 -25.24
C ALA A 600 -21.06 3.40 -25.49
N MET A 601 -21.47 2.47 -24.64
CA MET A 601 -21.16 1.04 -24.76
C MET A 601 -22.45 0.23 -24.73
N ASN A 602 -22.53 -0.79 -25.58
CA ASN A 602 -23.65 -1.74 -25.67
C ASN A 602 -25.04 -1.09 -25.83
N ILE A 603 -25.10 0.11 -26.42
CA ILE A 603 -26.38 0.76 -26.76
C ILE A 603 -27.10 -0.08 -27.81
N PRO A 604 -28.40 -0.39 -27.63
CA PRO A 604 -29.16 -1.15 -28.63
C PRO A 604 -29.15 -0.50 -30.01
N ASP A 605 -29.13 -1.33 -31.07
CA ASP A 605 -29.17 -0.85 -32.45
C ASP A 605 -30.37 0.09 -32.67
N GLY A 606 -30.09 1.22 -33.32
CA GLY A 606 -31.10 2.22 -33.63
C GLY A 606 -31.45 3.15 -32.47
N ILE A 607 -30.78 3.09 -31.30
CA ILE A 607 -30.89 4.10 -30.24
C ILE A 607 -29.73 5.09 -30.32
N ASN A 608 -30.06 6.37 -30.28
CA ASN A 608 -29.12 7.48 -30.27
C ASN A 608 -29.26 8.28 -28.96
N VAL A 609 -28.16 8.91 -28.52
CA VAL A 609 -28.14 9.78 -27.34
C VAL A 609 -27.97 11.24 -27.77
N TYR A 610 -28.83 12.12 -27.26
CA TYR A 610 -28.83 13.54 -27.57
C TYR A 610 -28.67 14.36 -26.28
N LEU A 611 -27.92 15.45 -26.37
CA LEU A 611 -27.86 16.49 -25.35
C LEU A 611 -28.73 17.67 -25.77
N GLU A 612 -29.73 18.00 -24.96
CA GLU A 612 -30.55 19.21 -25.10
C GLU A 612 -29.96 20.34 -24.25
N ASP A 613 -29.82 21.53 -24.82
CA ASP A 613 -29.60 22.80 -24.11
C ASP A 613 -30.84 23.67 -24.23
N LYS A 614 -31.61 23.78 -23.13
CA LYS A 614 -32.86 24.55 -23.09
C LYS A 614 -32.70 26.05 -23.22
N ILE A 615 -31.53 26.58 -22.88
CA ILE A 615 -31.27 28.03 -22.98
C ILE A 615 -30.88 28.37 -24.42
N ALA A 616 -30.01 27.55 -25.03
CA ALA A 616 -29.66 27.73 -26.44
C ALA A 616 -30.76 27.24 -27.40
N ASN A 617 -31.75 26.49 -26.89
CA ASN A 617 -32.78 25.81 -27.65
C ASN A 617 -32.18 24.91 -28.75
N THR A 618 -31.16 24.14 -28.39
CA THR A 618 -30.46 23.22 -29.28
C THR A 618 -30.55 21.79 -28.78
N VAL A 619 -30.55 20.83 -29.71
CA VAL A 619 -30.47 19.40 -29.42
C VAL A 619 -29.35 18.84 -30.28
N THR A 620 -28.32 18.28 -29.64
CA THR A 620 -27.11 17.78 -30.31
C THR A 620 -27.06 16.27 -30.19
N LEU A 621 -26.97 15.56 -31.32
CA LEU A 621 -26.67 14.12 -31.34
C LEU A 621 -25.24 13.92 -30.81
N LEU A 622 -25.09 13.29 -29.66
CA LEU A 622 -23.81 13.15 -28.97
C LEU A 622 -23.26 11.73 -28.99
N SER A 623 -24.07 10.73 -29.38
CA SER A 623 -23.63 9.34 -29.56
C SER A 623 -22.95 9.07 -30.91
N GLU A 624 -22.82 10.07 -31.78
CA GLU A 624 -22.03 9.95 -33.01
C GLU A 624 -20.53 10.05 -32.70
N ALA A 625 -19.70 9.31 -33.44
CA ALA A 625 -18.27 9.25 -33.18
C ALA A 625 -17.62 10.66 -33.25
N ASN A 626 -16.88 11.03 -32.19
CA ASN A 626 -16.24 12.34 -32.02
C ASN A 626 -17.21 13.54 -31.95
N ALA A 627 -18.51 13.32 -31.77
CA ALA A 627 -19.45 14.40 -31.56
C ALA A 627 -19.16 15.12 -30.23
N THR A 628 -19.21 16.45 -30.28
CA THR A 628 -19.06 17.30 -29.10
C THR A 628 -20.08 18.43 -29.14
N TYR A 629 -20.50 18.88 -27.96
CA TYR A 629 -21.28 20.10 -27.81
C TYR A 629 -20.51 21.10 -26.96
N LYS A 630 -20.29 22.29 -27.50
CA LYS A 630 -19.44 23.31 -26.90
C LYS A 630 -20.24 24.57 -26.63
N VAL A 631 -20.12 25.11 -25.42
CA VAL A 631 -20.88 26.31 -25.04
C VAL A 631 -20.14 27.17 -24.02
N THR A 632 -20.24 28.49 -24.19
CA THR A 632 -19.79 29.47 -23.20
C THR A 632 -20.96 29.86 -22.31
N LEU A 633 -20.77 29.76 -21.00
CA LEU A 633 -21.80 30.05 -20.01
C LEU A 633 -21.96 31.56 -19.82
N THR A 634 -23.16 32.10 -20.03
CA THR A 634 -23.47 33.50 -19.71
C THR A 634 -23.58 33.71 -18.20
N ASP A 635 -24.20 32.74 -17.53
CA ASP A 635 -24.45 32.74 -16.10
C ASP A 635 -23.72 31.57 -15.42
N ALA A 636 -23.39 31.73 -14.14
CA ALA A 636 -22.87 30.62 -13.36
C ALA A 636 -23.95 29.55 -13.19
N LEU A 637 -23.56 28.28 -13.32
CA LEU A 637 -24.43 27.13 -13.13
C LEU A 637 -24.07 26.41 -11.83
N ASP A 638 -25.09 25.98 -11.08
CA ASP A 638 -24.97 25.08 -9.93
C ASP A 638 -26.26 24.28 -9.77
N GLY A 639 -26.43 23.28 -10.62
CA GLY A 639 -27.64 22.45 -10.62
C GLY A 639 -28.09 22.06 -12.01
N ILE A 640 -29.28 21.47 -12.05
CA ILE A 640 -30.00 21.07 -13.27
C ILE A 640 -30.85 22.20 -13.84
N GLY A 641 -31.45 21.99 -15.02
CA GLY A 641 -32.48 22.86 -15.59
C GLY A 641 -32.17 23.34 -17.00
N ARG A 642 -30.88 23.42 -17.35
CA ARG A 642 -30.42 23.78 -18.69
C ARG A 642 -30.21 22.57 -19.59
N PHE A 643 -29.52 21.54 -19.07
CA PHE A 643 -29.08 20.41 -19.86
C PHE A 643 -29.87 19.14 -19.56
N TYR A 644 -30.18 18.37 -20.60
CA TYR A 644 -30.89 17.09 -20.50
C TYR A 644 -30.32 16.08 -21.48
N LEU A 645 -30.18 14.83 -21.05
CA LEU A 645 -29.90 13.72 -21.96
C LEU A 645 -31.20 13.05 -22.37
N HIS A 646 -31.28 12.73 -23.66
CA HIS A 646 -32.37 12.00 -24.28
C HIS A 646 -31.82 10.79 -25.01
N THR A 647 -32.44 9.64 -24.83
CA THR A 647 -32.23 8.46 -25.69
C THR A 647 -33.43 8.34 -26.63
N LYS A 648 -33.21 8.20 -27.95
CA LYS A 648 -34.30 8.13 -28.95
C LYS A 648 -33.94 7.22 -30.13
N SER A 649 -34.93 6.61 -30.76
CA SER A 649 -34.71 5.83 -31.98
C SER A 649 -34.29 6.66 -33.19
N SER A 650 -33.45 6.11 -34.04
CA SER A 650 -32.91 6.73 -35.26
C SER A 650 -33.96 7.07 -36.32
N SER A 651 -35.17 6.49 -36.23
CA SER A 651 -36.29 6.73 -37.16
C SER A 651 -37.03 8.06 -36.95
N VAL A 652 -36.70 8.81 -35.90
CA VAL A 652 -37.32 10.12 -35.62
C VAL A 652 -36.56 11.22 -36.40
N LEU A 653 -36.66 11.22 -37.72
CA LEU A 653 -36.13 12.25 -38.64
C LEU A 653 -36.98 13.54 -38.66
N GLY A 654 -37.59 13.89 -37.53
CA GLY A 654 -38.36 15.11 -37.37
C GLY A 654 -37.85 15.92 -36.20
N ILE A 655 -37.16 17.03 -36.48
CA ILE A 655 -36.87 18.09 -35.50
C ILE A 655 -38.17 18.81 -35.07
N GLU A 656 -39.33 18.39 -35.56
CA GLU A 656 -40.62 18.94 -35.19
C GLU A 656 -41.24 18.15 -34.03
N ASN A 657 -41.09 18.71 -32.83
CA ASN A 657 -41.75 18.34 -31.57
C ASN A 657 -41.25 17.05 -30.89
N ILE A 658 -40.01 17.08 -30.38
CA ILE A 658 -39.82 16.48 -29.06
C ILE A 658 -40.77 17.23 -28.12
N VAL A 659 -41.82 16.57 -27.62
CA VAL A 659 -42.66 17.13 -26.57
C VAL A 659 -41.82 17.12 -25.29
N LEU A 660 -41.09 18.22 -25.07
CA LEU A 660 -40.12 18.43 -24.00
C LEU A 660 -40.82 18.71 -22.65
N ASN A 661 -41.60 17.74 -22.16
CA ASN A 661 -42.24 17.84 -20.85
C ASN A 661 -41.37 17.20 -19.77
N ASN A 662 -40.26 17.86 -19.40
CA ASN A 662 -39.44 17.43 -18.27
C ASN A 662 -39.15 18.59 -17.33
N VAL A 663 -39.93 18.61 -16.25
CA VAL A 663 -39.80 19.58 -15.16
C VAL A 663 -39.59 18.82 -13.86
N SER A 664 -38.45 19.07 -13.22
CA SER A 664 -38.14 18.57 -11.88
C SER A 664 -38.69 19.53 -10.85
N ILE A 665 -39.51 19.01 -9.93
CA ILE A 665 -40.09 19.76 -8.81
C ILE A 665 -39.68 19.02 -7.54
N TYR A 666 -38.95 19.70 -6.66
CA TYR A 666 -38.49 19.15 -5.38
C TYR A 666 -38.24 20.28 -4.36
N SER A 667 -38.31 19.95 -3.07
CA SER A 667 -37.96 20.85 -1.98
C SER A 667 -36.43 20.94 -1.85
N VAL A 668 -35.91 22.17 -1.75
CA VAL A 668 -34.51 22.44 -1.41
C VAL A 668 -34.33 22.41 0.11
N ASP A 669 -35.33 22.94 0.82
CA ASP A 669 -35.47 22.94 2.27
C ASP A 669 -36.97 23.06 2.64
N ALA A 670 -37.30 23.11 3.93
CA ALA A 670 -38.69 23.20 4.42
C ALA A 670 -39.47 24.43 3.91
N SER A 671 -38.77 25.46 3.44
CA SER A 671 -39.30 26.74 2.98
C SER A 671 -39.04 27.06 1.51
N THR A 672 -38.30 26.23 0.77
CA THR A 672 -37.92 26.53 -0.61
C THR A 672 -38.28 25.39 -1.55
N LEU A 673 -39.14 25.66 -2.54
CA LEU A 673 -39.45 24.75 -3.65
C LEU A 673 -38.66 25.16 -4.89
N ARG A 674 -37.97 24.21 -5.51
CA ARG A 674 -37.28 24.39 -6.79
C ARG A 674 -38.06 23.72 -7.92
N ILE A 675 -38.21 24.46 -9.01
CA ILE A 675 -38.76 23.99 -10.28
C ILE A 675 -37.69 24.18 -11.35
N ALA A 676 -37.19 23.09 -11.91
CA ALA A 676 -36.12 23.11 -12.91
C ALA A 676 -36.57 22.45 -14.22
N GLY A 677 -36.12 22.98 -15.35
CA GLY A 677 -36.44 22.48 -16.69
C GLY A 677 -37.59 23.18 -17.39
N LEU A 678 -38.02 24.34 -16.90
CA LEU A 678 -39.04 25.12 -17.59
C LEU A 678 -38.46 25.80 -18.84
N SER A 679 -39.23 25.78 -19.93
CA SER A 679 -38.98 26.70 -21.05
C SER A 679 -39.34 28.12 -20.65
N GLU A 680 -38.72 29.11 -21.30
CA GLU A 680 -39.07 30.52 -21.10
C GLU A 680 -40.55 30.78 -21.46
N GLY A 681 -41.29 31.47 -20.59
CA GLY A 681 -42.72 31.71 -20.78
C GLY A 681 -43.50 31.88 -19.47
N LYS A 682 -44.83 32.02 -19.53
CA LYS A 682 -45.66 32.17 -18.31
C LYS A 682 -45.93 30.81 -17.65
N ALA A 683 -45.79 30.77 -16.32
CA ALA A 683 -46.11 29.60 -15.51
C ALA A 683 -46.82 29.99 -14.20
N SER A 684 -47.59 29.05 -13.65
CA SER A 684 -48.22 29.18 -12.33
C SER A 684 -48.14 27.88 -11.55
N VAL A 685 -48.04 27.97 -10.22
CA VAL A 685 -47.94 26.82 -9.34
C VAL A 685 -48.99 26.92 -8.25
N LYS A 686 -49.65 25.79 -7.98
CA LYS A 686 -50.56 25.57 -6.85
C LYS A 686 -50.06 24.40 -6.02
N ILE A 687 -50.15 24.48 -4.70
CA ILE A 687 -49.79 23.38 -3.80
C ILE A 687 -51.00 22.98 -2.99
N TYR A 688 -51.26 21.67 -2.92
CA TYR A 688 -52.35 21.07 -2.19
C TYR A 688 -51.82 20.15 -1.08
N SER A 689 -52.47 20.16 0.08
CA SER A 689 -52.24 19.11 1.09
C SER A 689 -52.76 17.76 0.57
N ILE A 690 -52.37 16.66 1.22
CA ILE A 690 -52.90 15.32 0.88
C ILE A 690 -54.44 15.21 0.99
N LEU A 691 -55.06 16.10 1.77
CA LEU A 691 -56.52 16.20 1.90
C LEU A 691 -57.17 17.07 0.80
N GLY A 692 -56.39 17.53 -0.19
CA GLY A 692 -56.86 18.35 -1.31
C GLY A 692 -57.02 19.85 -1.00
N LYS A 693 -56.61 20.34 0.18
CA LYS A 693 -56.69 21.77 0.51
C LYS A 693 -55.56 22.54 -0.19
N GLN A 694 -55.89 23.54 -1.00
CA GLN A 694 -54.89 24.46 -1.56
C GLN A 694 -54.24 25.28 -0.44
N VAL A 695 -52.91 25.22 -0.34
CA VAL A 695 -52.12 25.90 0.70
C VAL A 695 -51.19 26.98 0.15
N PHE A 696 -50.98 27.01 -1.17
CA PHE A 696 -50.13 28.01 -1.84
C PHE A 696 -50.53 28.17 -3.31
N GLU A 697 -50.40 29.38 -3.86
CA GLU A 697 -50.57 29.68 -5.28
C GLU A 697 -49.70 30.87 -5.68
N THR A 698 -49.04 30.79 -6.83
CA THR A 698 -48.29 31.92 -7.41
C THR A 698 -48.17 31.80 -8.93
N SER A 699 -47.88 32.91 -9.61
CA SER A 699 -47.57 32.96 -11.05
C SER A 699 -46.27 33.72 -11.29
N PHE A 700 -45.54 33.34 -12.33
CA PHE A 700 -44.23 33.89 -12.65
C PHE A 700 -43.91 33.71 -14.13
N ASN A 701 -42.93 34.49 -14.61
CA ASN A 701 -42.26 34.20 -15.87
C ASN A 701 -41.17 33.17 -15.59
N ALA A 702 -41.32 32.00 -16.20
CA ALA A 702 -40.42 30.89 -16.10
C ALA A 702 -39.09 31.19 -16.79
N THR A 703 -38.01 30.79 -16.14
CA THR A 703 -36.67 30.61 -16.68
C THR A 703 -36.31 29.12 -16.50
N ALA A 704 -35.12 28.70 -16.94
CA ALA A 704 -34.67 27.31 -16.81
C ALA A 704 -34.81 26.74 -15.37
N VAL A 705 -34.61 27.57 -14.34
CA VAL A 705 -34.80 27.21 -12.93
C VAL A 705 -35.52 28.33 -12.19
N LYS A 706 -36.52 27.96 -11.38
CA LYS A 706 -37.23 28.87 -10.49
C LYS A 706 -37.27 28.33 -9.06
N ASP A 707 -36.69 29.09 -8.14
CA ASP A 707 -36.88 28.91 -6.71
C ASP A 707 -38.06 29.76 -6.22
N MET A 708 -38.86 29.17 -5.34
CA MET A 708 -40.03 29.80 -4.75
C MET A 708 -40.04 29.57 -3.25
N GLN A 709 -40.23 30.66 -2.51
CA GLN A 709 -40.42 30.62 -1.07
C GLN A 709 -41.83 30.12 -0.74
N LEU A 710 -41.90 29.06 0.05
CA LEU A 710 -43.11 28.47 0.57
C LEU A 710 -43.51 29.18 1.88
N PRO A 711 -44.82 29.33 2.15
CA PRO A 711 -45.28 29.71 3.47
C PRO A 711 -44.89 28.63 4.48
N LYS A 712 -44.98 28.93 5.78
CA LYS A 712 -44.75 27.93 6.82
C LYS A 712 -45.80 26.83 6.73
N LEU A 713 -45.42 25.70 6.15
CA LEU A 713 -46.24 24.49 6.00
C LEU A 713 -45.82 23.46 7.07
N ALA A 714 -46.73 22.57 7.44
CA ALA A 714 -46.41 21.47 8.35
C ALA A 714 -45.64 20.38 7.57
N SER A 715 -44.79 19.62 8.26
CA SER A 715 -44.13 18.47 7.66
C SER A 715 -45.17 17.46 7.16
N GLY A 716 -44.98 16.93 5.96
CA GLY A 716 -45.92 16.00 5.34
C GLY A 716 -45.87 15.98 3.80
N ILE A 717 -46.81 15.24 3.23
CA ILE A 717 -46.91 15.03 1.77
C ILE A 717 -47.82 16.09 1.14
N TYR A 718 -47.33 16.72 0.08
CA TYR A 718 -48.05 17.72 -0.70
C TYR A 718 -48.09 17.34 -2.19
N VAL A 719 -49.07 17.87 -2.90
CA VAL A 719 -49.19 17.76 -4.36
C VAL A 719 -48.98 19.14 -4.96
N VAL A 720 -47.92 19.31 -5.74
CA VAL A 720 -47.63 20.52 -6.52
C VAL A 720 -48.25 20.36 -7.91
N GLN A 721 -49.10 21.30 -8.30
CA GLN A 721 -49.62 21.45 -9.64
C GLN A 721 -48.94 22.64 -10.31
N LEU A 722 -48.15 22.37 -11.35
CA LEU A 722 -47.55 23.37 -12.22
C LEU A 722 -48.38 23.49 -13.50
N ALA A 723 -48.71 24.72 -13.91
CA ALA A 723 -49.36 25.01 -15.18
C ALA A 723 -48.46 25.93 -16.01
N THR A 724 -48.34 25.63 -17.29
CA THR A 724 -47.66 26.43 -18.32
C THR A 724 -48.57 26.56 -19.54
N GLU A 725 -48.19 27.36 -20.53
CA GLU A 725 -48.91 27.42 -21.81
C GLU A 725 -48.97 26.08 -22.54
N LYS A 726 -48.02 25.17 -22.27
CA LYS A 726 -47.93 23.83 -22.88
C LYS A 726 -48.74 22.75 -22.14
N GLY A 727 -49.27 23.05 -20.94
CA GLY A 727 -50.08 22.10 -20.16
C GLY A 727 -49.83 22.14 -18.65
N THR A 728 -50.42 21.16 -17.94
CA THR A 728 -50.33 21.01 -16.49
C THR A 728 -49.57 19.75 -16.07
N LEU A 729 -48.78 19.85 -15.01
CA LEU A 729 -48.02 18.76 -14.39
C LEU A 729 -48.35 18.71 -12.91
N ASN A 730 -48.65 17.52 -12.38
CA ASN A 730 -48.82 17.30 -10.95
C ASN A 730 -47.67 16.45 -10.41
N LYS A 731 -47.03 16.86 -9.33
CA LYS A 731 -45.93 16.14 -8.68
C LYS A 731 -46.14 16.08 -7.18
N LYS A 732 -45.95 14.90 -6.59
CA LYS A 732 -45.95 14.72 -5.15
C LYS A 732 -44.58 15.14 -4.60
N ILE A 733 -44.58 15.87 -3.49
CA ILE A 733 -43.36 16.25 -2.76
C ILE A 733 -43.55 15.95 -1.27
N THR A 734 -42.44 15.79 -0.57
CA THR A 734 -42.39 15.70 0.90
C THR A 734 -41.71 16.95 1.43
N LEU A 735 -42.33 17.59 2.43
CA LEU A 735 -41.72 18.66 3.21
C LEU A 735 -41.41 18.10 4.60
N GLU A 736 -40.16 18.27 5.04
CA GLU A 736 -39.68 17.81 6.35
C GLU A 736 -39.54 18.95 7.34
#